data_AF-A0A534QWW1-F1
#
_entry.id   AF-A0A534QWW1-F1
#
_cell.length_a   1.000
_cell.length_b   1.000
_cell.length_c   1.000
_cell.angle_alpha   90.00
_cell.angle_beta   90.00
_cell.angle_gamma   90.00
#
_symmetry.space_group_name_H-M   'P 1'
#
loop_
_entity.id
_entity.type
_entity.pdbx_description
1 polymer ?
#
loop_
_entity_poly.entity_id
_entity_poly.type
_entity_poly.pdbx_seq_one_letter_code
_entity_poly.pdbx_strand_id
1 'polypeptide(L)'
;MQRHPRAFLLLASWLLLDAARAAATEHHPLVGTAQVNRGKAGYVPAPPPAEPVAVPRLDLPAHYVGEPPPAAPAPAAPTAPVPPPPPEPSAPALGTNFQGITYTNFFPPDPTMAAGPSELLLTVNGGVRLFTKTGTATASDTLDNFYNGSLSGSHTFDPKSLYDPHSGRFFTVALDGESSPNSWLRIAVSKSSSPANLNVGSTGTDDWWGFDIDADKDGGSQVNNNWADFPNLGVDQDNLYVTANMFSNSPSSSFQYAKVWVIHKAGLVSGGPITVFEFGAPPMTALTNPTTGFEDDTIQPALDFDLTNEHMLATNALGGGNGFITFWTVNNPATTPTLTPTNLLVATWNGFTVPDCPQLGGGAGPDSGDTRMQRVIERNGSIWATHTQPDPTATRSEARWYEIDTTPAVLQYGQVADPTRCYFYPAIHPDSAGNVCLVMSGVDATIYPSAFYTGRASGDTAGTMQAVGLLKDGLAHYVRLDPSSGENRWGDFGGIADDPATSDIWMFHEFASATKNKWSTWVGMKNFGPTTTTTTTTTTTTTTTLPFGGDDPGCVPAAQNRLKCGDTIVKAAAKLFKAVDKCHCTQAKARLAGVATANTDEEACEESNAGKAAKEKYDATKAKLVTLGICTPTQLDFKNADSLFKQKVPPFDEEACEETAGGKGAHDKYTAAAGKLITKGICPPCLDSAAEHEALATADLGVAESKNDKPYPCE
;
A
#
# COMPACT_ATOMS: atom_id res chain seq x y z
N MET A 1 36.20 -39.45 -12.95
CA MET A 1 36.22 -38.91 -11.57
C MET A 1 35.34 -37.66 -11.59
N GLN A 2 34.01 -37.77 -11.46
CA GLN A 2 33.21 -37.94 -10.22
C GLN A 2 33.64 -36.91 -9.14
N ARG A 3 32.80 -35.99 -8.64
CA ARG A 3 31.34 -36.01 -8.40
C ARG A 3 30.65 -34.64 -8.55
N HIS A 4 29.33 -34.74 -8.70
CA HIS A 4 28.29 -33.76 -9.01
C HIS A 4 27.85 -32.79 -7.88
N PRO A 5 27.12 -31.71 -8.25
CA PRO A 5 26.41 -30.74 -7.41
C PRO A 5 24.90 -31.09 -7.23
N ARG A 6 24.11 -30.20 -6.55
CA ARG A 6 22.62 -30.12 -6.36
C ARG A 6 22.19 -30.26 -4.89
N ALA A 7 21.15 -29.63 -4.35
CA ALA A 7 20.03 -28.80 -4.82
C ALA A 7 19.39 -28.12 -3.59
N PHE A 8 18.68 -27.00 -3.75
CA PHE A 8 17.42 -26.73 -3.04
C PHE A 8 16.62 -25.67 -3.81
N LEU A 9 15.46 -26.07 -4.33
CA LEU A 9 14.43 -25.24 -4.96
C LEU A 9 13.11 -26.02 -4.83
N LEU A 10 12.03 -25.26 -4.59
CA LEU A 10 10.59 -25.54 -4.82
C LEU A 10 9.75 -26.06 -3.65
N LEU A 11 8.78 -25.23 -3.25
CA LEU A 11 7.44 -25.60 -2.81
C LEU A 11 6.52 -24.37 -2.92
N ALA A 12 5.81 -24.24 -4.04
CA ALA A 12 4.55 -23.52 -4.20
C ALA A 12 4.02 -23.74 -5.62
N SER A 13 3.21 -24.78 -5.79
CA SER A 13 2.26 -24.96 -6.88
C SER A 13 1.16 -25.84 -6.31
N TRP A 14 -0.11 -25.43 -6.33
CA TRP A 14 -1.29 -26.30 -6.54
C TRP A 14 -2.59 -25.47 -6.51
N LEU A 15 -3.38 -25.62 -7.59
CA LEU A 15 -4.71 -25.07 -7.99
C LEU A 15 -4.54 -24.18 -9.26
N LEU A 16 -5.09 -24.46 -10.46
CA LEU A 16 -6.14 -25.35 -10.97
C LEU A 16 -5.92 -25.62 -12.48
N LEU A 17 -6.34 -26.81 -12.95
CA LEU A 17 -6.64 -27.19 -14.35
C LEU A 17 -8.18 -27.35 -14.41
N ASP A 18 -8.98 -26.77 -15.31
CA ASP A 18 -9.24 -27.05 -16.75
C ASP A 18 -10.29 -25.96 -17.20
N ALA A 19 -10.48 -25.49 -18.45
CA ALA A 19 -10.69 -26.25 -19.68
C ALA A 19 -10.64 -25.37 -20.98
N ALA A 20 -9.96 -25.93 -21.99
CA ALA A 20 -10.33 -26.11 -23.41
C ALA A 20 -10.70 -24.96 -24.41
N ARG A 21 -9.74 -24.73 -25.34
CA ARG A 21 -9.76 -24.82 -26.84
C ARG A 21 -10.66 -23.93 -27.74
N ALA A 22 -10.00 -23.18 -28.65
CA ALA A 22 -10.04 -23.27 -30.14
C ALA A 22 -9.07 -22.22 -30.76
N ALA A 23 -7.99 -22.56 -31.49
CA ALA A 23 -7.84 -22.65 -32.97
C ALA A 23 -8.32 -21.38 -33.74
N ALA A 24 -7.62 -20.74 -34.69
CA ALA A 24 -6.35 -20.94 -35.39
C ALA A 24 -6.07 -19.72 -36.31
N THR A 25 -4.81 -19.58 -36.72
CA THR A 25 -4.28 -19.10 -38.03
C THR A 25 -4.29 -17.62 -38.47
N GLU A 26 -3.05 -17.12 -38.65
CA GLU A 26 -2.45 -16.39 -39.80
C GLU A 26 -2.97 -15.00 -40.22
N HIS A 27 -2.09 -13.98 -40.14
CA HIS A 27 -1.39 -13.35 -41.28
C HIS A 27 -0.72 -12.01 -40.88
N HIS A 28 0.62 -11.97 -40.87
CA HIS A 28 1.39 -10.81 -41.37
C HIS A 28 1.48 -10.93 -42.91
N PRO A 29 1.89 -9.93 -43.73
CA PRO A 29 2.52 -8.62 -43.45
C PRO A 29 1.85 -7.44 -44.25
N LEU A 30 2.29 -6.17 -44.12
CA LEU A 30 3.07 -5.38 -45.12
C LEU A 30 3.06 -3.91 -44.61
N VAL A 31 4.16 -3.24 -44.24
CA VAL A 31 5.19 -2.49 -45.01
C VAL A 31 4.67 -1.50 -46.07
N GLY A 32 4.97 -0.20 -45.83
CA GLY A 32 5.05 0.91 -46.81
C GLY A 32 3.76 1.75 -46.95
N THR A 33 3.73 3.07 -47.11
CA THR A 33 4.73 4.11 -47.42
C THR A 33 4.04 5.48 -47.27
N ALA A 34 4.84 6.53 -47.03
CA ALA A 34 4.44 7.93 -46.88
C ALA A 34 3.70 8.57 -48.07
N GLN A 35 2.75 9.46 -47.78
CA GLN A 35 2.38 10.59 -48.65
C GLN A 35 1.94 11.80 -47.82
N VAL A 36 2.45 12.96 -48.23
CA VAL A 36 2.30 14.30 -47.66
C VAL A 36 1.10 15.01 -48.32
N ASN A 37 0.29 15.76 -47.56
CA ASN A 37 -0.03 17.18 -47.85
C ASN A 37 -1.08 17.83 -46.94
N ARG A 38 -0.60 18.87 -46.23
CA ARG A 38 -1.13 20.24 -46.10
C ARG A 38 -2.65 20.49 -46.06
N GLY A 39 -3.10 21.08 -44.95
CA GLY A 39 -4.30 21.92 -44.87
C GLY A 39 -4.30 22.82 -43.64
N LYS A 40 -3.91 24.10 -43.81
CA LYS A 40 -4.11 25.19 -42.84
C LYS A 40 -5.55 25.72 -42.95
N ALA A 41 -6.25 25.86 -41.83
CA ALA A 41 -7.29 26.86 -41.53
C ALA A 41 -7.76 26.57 -40.08
N GLY A 42 -8.09 27.50 -39.20
CA GLY A 42 -8.21 28.95 -39.24
C GLY A 42 -8.70 29.38 -37.84
N TYR A 43 -8.08 30.41 -37.29
CA TYR A 43 -8.38 31.02 -36.01
C TYR A 43 -9.68 31.83 -36.05
N VAL A 44 -10.53 31.72 -35.03
CA VAL A 44 -11.59 32.69 -34.69
C VAL A 44 -11.60 32.90 -33.17
N PRO A 45 -11.32 34.11 -32.64
CA PRO A 45 -11.41 34.40 -31.22
C PRO A 45 -12.82 34.89 -30.84
N ALA A 46 -13.32 34.43 -29.70
CA ALA A 46 -14.51 34.96 -29.05
C ALA A 46 -14.14 36.13 -28.10
N PRO A 47 -15.04 37.12 -27.90
CA PRO A 47 -14.74 38.38 -27.21
C PRO A 47 -14.72 38.27 -25.67
N PRO A 48 -14.07 39.23 -24.96
CA PRO A 48 -13.93 39.19 -23.51
C PRO A 48 -15.23 39.56 -22.77
N PRO A 49 -15.48 38.99 -21.57
CA PRO A 49 -16.59 39.40 -20.71
C PRO A 49 -16.32 40.74 -20.01
N ALA A 50 -17.41 41.48 -19.79
CA ALA A 50 -17.47 42.84 -19.25
C ALA A 50 -17.16 42.95 -17.74
N GLU A 51 -16.71 44.14 -17.34
CA GLU A 51 -16.38 44.56 -15.98
C GLU A 51 -17.54 44.42 -14.96
N PRO A 52 -17.25 44.18 -13.67
CA PRO A 52 -18.27 44.09 -12.62
C PRO A 52 -18.84 45.46 -12.22
N VAL A 53 -20.17 45.52 -12.18
CA VAL A 53 -20.97 46.65 -11.68
C VAL A 53 -20.84 46.78 -10.16
N ALA A 54 -20.54 47.99 -9.69
CA ALA A 54 -20.45 48.36 -8.28
C ALA A 54 -21.80 48.22 -7.55
N VAL A 55 -21.79 47.57 -6.39
CA VAL A 55 -22.95 47.47 -5.48
C VAL A 55 -22.80 48.55 -4.38
N PRO A 56 -23.85 49.34 -4.05
CA PRO A 56 -23.74 50.43 -3.08
C PRO A 56 -23.55 49.95 -1.63
N ARG A 57 -22.68 50.66 -0.92
CA ARG A 57 -22.46 50.61 0.54
C ARG A 57 -23.77 50.93 1.27
N LEU A 58 -24.20 50.06 2.18
CA LEU A 58 -25.31 50.33 3.10
C LEU A 58 -24.76 51.02 4.36
N ASP A 59 -25.13 52.29 4.54
CA ASP A 59 -24.82 53.08 5.73
C ASP A 59 -25.64 52.60 6.94
N LEU A 60 -24.96 52.31 8.05
CA LEU A 60 -25.59 52.06 9.36
C LEU A 60 -25.78 53.40 10.11
N PRO A 61 -26.99 53.73 10.60
CA PRO A 61 -27.18 54.90 11.43
C PRO A 61 -26.72 54.67 12.88
N ALA A 62 -25.93 55.62 13.36
CA ALA A 62 -25.60 55.81 14.78
C ALA A 62 -26.84 56.22 15.59
N HIS A 63 -26.70 56.11 16.92
CA HIS A 63 -27.57 56.56 18.02
C HIS A 63 -28.29 55.43 18.78
N TYR A 64 -27.68 54.95 19.86
CA TYR A 64 -28.42 54.59 21.08
C TYR A 64 -27.64 55.04 22.32
N VAL A 65 -28.38 55.73 23.18
CA VAL A 65 -27.94 56.41 24.41
C VAL A 65 -28.03 55.41 25.57
N GLY A 66 -27.09 55.48 26.50
CA GLY A 66 -26.85 54.47 27.54
C GLY A 66 -27.98 54.29 28.58
N GLU A 67 -28.15 53.03 28.99
CA GLU A 67 -28.88 52.62 30.20
C GLU A 67 -27.93 52.51 31.41
N PRO A 68 -28.41 52.76 32.65
CA PRO A 68 -27.62 52.69 33.87
C PRO A 68 -27.31 51.23 34.27
N PRO A 69 -26.21 50.98 35.02
CA PRO A 69 -25.76 49.64 35.32
C PRO A 69 -26.69 48.92 36.32
N PRO A 70 -26.94 47.61 36.14
CA PRO A 70 -27.75 46.83 37.07
C PRO A 70 -27.01 46.58 38.40
N ALA A 71 -27.79 46.48 39.47
CA ALA A 71 -27.31 46.23 40.84
C ALA A 71 -26.55 44.90 40.96
N ALA A 72 -25.53 44.90 41.83
CA ALA A 72 -24.64 43.76 42.07
C ALA A 72 -25.42 42.50 42.54
N PRO A 73 -25.15 41.32 41.95
CA PRO A 73 -25.75 40.07 42.41
C PRO A 73 -25.10 39.59 43.72
N ALA A 74 -25.92 38.94 44.56
CA ALA A 74 -25.53 38.34 45.84
C ALA A 74 -24.43 37.27 45.66
N PRO A 75 -23.57 37.03 46.67
CA PRO A 75 -22.48 36.07 46.55
C PRO A 75 -23.02 34.64 46.40
N ALA A 76 -22.60 33.97 45.32
CA ALA A 76 -22.94 32.58 45.03
C ALA A 76 -22.25 31.63 46.03
N ALA A 77 -22.95 30.56 46.38
CA ALA A 77 -22.43 29.44 47.15
C ALA A 77 -21.19 28.83 46.46
N PRO A 78 -20.23 28.25 47.21
CA PRO A 78 -19.02 27.67 46.63
C PRO A 78 -19.39 26.55 45.66
N THR A 79 -19.14 26.77 44.38
CA THR A 79 -19.24 25.74 43.34
C THR A 79 -18.20 24.66 43.60
N ALA A 80 -18.61 23.41 43.50
CA ALA A 80 -17.70 22.26 43.53
C ALA A 80 -16.57 22.47 42.49
N PRO A 81 -15.34 22.02 42.76
CA PRO A 81 -14.23 22.15 41.81
C PRO A 81 -14.64 21.52 40.48
N VAL A 82 -14.56 22.33 39.42
CA VAL A 82 -14.76 21.88 38.05
C VAL A 82 -13.71 20.78 37.81
N PRO A 83 -14.11 19.58 37.36
CA PRO A 83 -13.14 18.56 37.00
C PRO A 83 -12.18 19.14 35.95
N PRO A 84 -10.87 18.84 36.02
CA PRO A 84 -9.93 19.32 35.04
C PRO A 84 -10.42 18.95 33.63
N PRO A 85 -10.18 19.80 32.62
CA PRO A 85 -10.52 19.46 31.25
C PRO A 85 -9.91 18.10 30.90
N PRO A 86 -10.58 17.30 30.06
CA PRO A 86 -9.98 16.07 29.55
C PRO A 86 -8.59 16.38 28.99
N PRO A 87 -7.59 15.50 29.19
CA PRO A 87 -6.28 15.68 28.58
C PRO A 87 -6.47 15.87 27.07
N GLU A 88 -5.77 16.84 26.49
CA GLU A 88 -5.80 17.05 25.05
C GLU A 88 -5.35 15.77 24.34
N PRO A 89 -5.93 15.45 23.16
CA PRO A 89 -5.53 14.27 22.41
C PRO A 89 -4.01 14.29 22.16
N SER A 90 -3.30 13.23 22.55
CA SER A 90 -1.86 13.13 22.33
C SER A 90 -1.57 12.67 20.91
N ALA A 91 -0.53 13.24 20.29
CA ALA A 91 -0.01 12.72 19.04
C ALA A 91 0.55 11.29 19.22
N PRO A 92 0.55 10.46 18.16
CA PRO A 92 1.15 9.14 18.25
C PRO A 92 2.63 9.26 18.67
N ALA A 93 3.06 8.51 19.68
CA ALA A 93 4.45 8.60 20.15
C ALA A 93 5.44 8.21 19.05
N LEU A 94 6.40 9.09 18.74
CA LEU A 94 7.47 8.84 17.78
C LEU A 94 8.51 7.89 18.38
N GLY A 95 8.88 6.87 17.62
CA GLY A 95 9.99 5.98 17.94
C GLY A 95 11.33 6.55 17.46
N THR A 96 12.18 5.63 16.98
CA THR A 96 13.48 5.97 16.37
C THR A 96 13.29 6.99 15.25
N ASN A 97 14.13 8.01 15.22
CA ASN A 97 14.14 9.01 14.18
C ASN A 97 15.56 9.57 13.99
N PHE A 98 15.88 9.99 12.78
CA PHE A 98 17.22 10.43 12.40
C PHE A 98 17.22 11.25 11.12
N GLN A 99 18.35 11.90 10.87
CA GLN A 99 18.59 12.68 9.65
C GLN A 99 18.64 11.76 8.42
N GLY A 100 17.79 12.06 7.42
CA GLY A 100 17.81 11.41 6.10
C GLY A 100 18.77 12.09 5.12
N ILE A 101 18.44 12.04 3.83
CA ILE A 101 19.20 12.69 2.76
C ILE A 101 19.15 14.22 2.89
N THR A 102 20.31 14.86 2.93
CA THR A 102 20.43 16.32 2.96
C THR A 102 20.52 16.89 1.55
N TYR A 103 20.30 18.20 1.41
CA TYR A 103 20.41 18.96 0.15
C TYR A 103 21.44 18.42 -0.86
N THR A 104 20.98 17.97 -2.02
CA THR A 104 21.78 17.34 -3.09
C THR A 104 22.22 18.30 -4.19
N ASN A 105 21.94 19.60 -4.04
CA ASN A 105 21.97 20.63 -5.09
C ASN A 105 20.79 20.62 -6.07
N PHE A 106 19.91 19.63 -6.00
CA PHE A 106 18.63 19.62 -6.72
C PHE A 106 17.52 20.26 -5.88
N PHE A 107 16.49 20.75 -6.55
CA PHE A 107 15.25 21.22 -5.95
C PHE A 107 14.13 21.09 -7.00
N PRO A 108 12.93 20.64 -6.63
CA PRO A 108 12.57 20.04 -5.32
C PRO A 108 13.32 18.72 -4.99
N PRO A 109 13.30 18.22 -3.73
CA PRO A 109 13.89 16.92 -3.38
C PRO A 109 13.00 15.72 -3.70
N ASP A 110 11.67 15.84 -3.64
CA ASP A 110 10.74 14.75 -3.92
C ASP A 110 11.04 13.45 -3.14
N PRO A 111 10.98 13.49 -1.80
CA PRO A 111 11.38 12.38 -0.95
C PRO A 111 10.44 11.18 -1.07
N THR A 112 11.00 10.01 -1.37
CA THR A 112 10.28 8.73 -1.29
C THR A 112 11.13 7.68 -0.54
N MET A 113 10.47 6.61 -0.09
CA MET A 113 11.16 5.58 0.68
C MET A 113 10.55 4.20 0.51
N ALA A 114 11.36 3.19 0.82
CA ALA A 114 10.93 1.81 1.00
C ALA A 114 11.55 1.23 2.27
N ALA A 115 10.80 0.42 2.99
CA ALA A 115 11.29 -0.32 4.16
C ALA A 115 11.36 -1.82 3.82
N GLY A 116 12.57 -2.37 3.78
CA GLY A 116 12.76 -3.82 3.74
C GLY A 116 12.96 -4.41 5.13
N PRO A 117 13.20 -5.73 5.23
CA PRO A 117 13.29 -6.43 6.51
C PRO A 117 14.44 -5.97 7.42
N SER A 118 15.50 -5.40 6.85
CA SER A 118 16.74 -5.05 7.57
C SER A 118 17.17 -3.59 7.38
N GLU A 119 16.68 -2.93 6.33
CA GLU A 119 17.15 -1.62 5.91
C GLU A 119 16.05 -0.75 5.31
N LEU A 120 16.33 0.54 5.22
CA LEU A 120 15.52 1.54 4.54
C LEU A 120 16.25 2.00 3.29
N LEU A 121 15.52 2.07 2.18
CA LEU A 121 15.95 2.75 0.98
C LEU A 121 15.30 4.14 0.95
N LEU A 122 16.12 5.18 0.92
CA LEU A 122 15.66 6.56 0.80
C LEU A 122 16.09 7.10 -0.56
N THR A 123 15.18 7.80 -1.23
CA THR A 123 15.44 8.42 -2.54
C THR A 123 14.90 9.84 -2.56
N VAL A 124 15.65 10.71 -3.23
CA VAL A 124 15.33 12.12 -3.52
C VAL A 124 15.93 12.46 -4.87
N ASN A 125 15.49 13.54 -5.49
CA ASN A 125 16.20 14.14 -6.62
C ASN A 125 17.68 14.35 -6.29
N GLY A 126 18.54 13.74 -7.13
CA GLY A 126 19.99 13.76 -6.98
C GLY A 126 20.59 12.81 -5.94
N GLY A 127 19.83 11.94 -5.27
CA GLY A 127 20.43 11.02 -4.30
C GLY A 127 19.62 9.78 -3.91
N VAL A 128 20.33 8.67 -3.69
CA VAL A 128 19.80 7.40 -3.14
C VAL A 128 20.68 6.89 -2.01
N ARG A 129 20.07 6.40 -0.92
CA ARG A 129 20.80 5.90 0.26
C ARG A 129 20.16 4.62 0.79
N LEU A 130 20.99 3.67 1.22
CA LEU A 130 20.58 2.59 2.12
C LEU A 130 20.92 2.99 3.56
N PHE A 131 19.97 2.78 4.47
CA PHE A 131 20.09 3.07 5.89
C PHE A 131 19.75 1.82 6.71
N THR A 132 20.54 1.56 7.74
CA THR A 132 20.09 0.71 8.85
C THR A 132 18.84 1.32 9.51
N LYS A 133 18.01 0.46 10.12
CA LYS A 133 16.84 0.89 10.93
C LYS A 133 17.22 1.74 12.16
N THR A 134 18.51 1.84 12.49
CA THR A 134 19.03 2.70 13.57
C THR A 134 19.60 4.04 13.07
N GLY A 135 19.56 4.32 11.77
CA GLY A 135 19.93 5.63 11.21
C GLY A 135 21.36 5.78 10.70
N THR A 136 22.10 4.69 10.57
CA THR A 136 23.42 4.69 9.91
C THR A 136 23.27 4.38 8.43
N ALA A 137 23.79 5.25 7.54
CA ALA A 137 23.85 4.99 6.11
C ALA A 137 24.89 3.89 5.80
N THR A 138 24.48 2.85 5.08
CA THR A 138 25.32 1.70 4.69
C THR A 138 25.83 1.82 3.25
N ALA A 139 25.04 2.46 2.38
CA ALA A 139 25.43 2.77 1.01
C ALA A 139 24.89 4.14 0.59
N SER A 140 25.62 4.79 -0.33
CA SER A 140 25.31 6.15 -0.75
C SER A 140 25.78 6.44 -2.16
N ASP A 141 24.87 6.93 -3.02
CA ASP A 141 25.25 7.41 -4.36
C ASP A 141 24.34 8.54 -4.90
N THR A 142 24.75 9.23 -5.95
CA THR A 142 23.82 10.12 -6.69
C THR A 142 22.77 9.27 -7.41
N LEU A 143 21.62 9.86 -7.71
CA LEU A 143 20.57 9.18 -8.46
C LEU A 143 21.07 8.77 -9.86
N ASP A 144 21.82 9.66 -10.53
CA ASP A 144 22.42 9.36 -11.83
C ASP A 144 23.38 8.17 -11.77
N ASN A 145 24.29 8.14 -10.79
CA ASN A 145 25.26 7.06 -10.67
C ASN A 145 24.59 5.71 -10.36
N PHE A 146 23.55 5.73 -9.51
CA PHE A 146 22.74 4.54 -9.21
C PHE A 146 22.20 3.90 -10.50
N TYR A 147 21.73 4.71 -11.44
CA TYR A 147 21.25 4.27 -12.75
C TYR A 147 22.34 4.13 -13.82
N ASN A 148 23.62 4.09 -13.45
CA ASN A 148 24.79 4.02 -14.36
C ASN A 148 24.88 5.20 -15.36
N GLY A 149 24.48 6.38 -14.91
CA GLY A 149 24.45 7.62 -15.68
C GLY A 149 23.08 7.91 -16.31
N SER A 150 22.91 9.17 -16.73
CA SER A 150 21.74 9.59 -17.49
C SER A 150 21.82 9.11 -18.94
N LEU A 151 20.74 8.51 -19.44
CA LEU A 151 20.60 8.11 -20.84
C LEU A 151 20.36 9.29 -21.76
N SER A 152 19.66 10.33 -21.27
CA SER A 152 19.42 11.57 -22.01
C SER A 152 20.66 12.48 -22.10
N GLY A 153 21.67 12.21 -21.28
CA GLY A 153 22.80 13.12 -21.07
C GLY A 153 22.45 14.36 -20.23
N SER A 154 21.25 14.39 -19.64
CA SER A 154 20.81 15.37 -18.66
C SER A 154 21.01 14.79 -17.26
N HIS A 155 19.92 14.42 -16.59
CA HIS A 155 19.91 13.83 -15.26
C HIS A 155 18.65 13.01 -15.04
N THR A 156 18.70 12.17 -14.02
CA THR A 156 17.58 11.41 -13.48
C THR A 156 16.84 12.22 -12.41
N PHE A 157 15.52 12.10 -12.38
CA PHE A 157 14.64 12.86 -11.50
C PHE A 157 13.38 12.07 -11.11
N ASP A 158 12.65 12.59 -10.14
CA ASP A 158 11.41 12.09 -9.55
C ASP A 158 11.45 10.62 -9.14
N PRO A 159 12.36 10.22 -8.24
CA PRO A 159 12.45 8.83 -7.85
C PRO A 159 11.27 8.41 -6.98
N LYS A 160 10.68 7.24 -7.29
CA LYS A 160 9.69 6.55 -6.44
C LYS A 160 10.24 5.19 -6.04
N SER A 161 10.17 4.88 -4.75
CA SER A 161 10.59 3.59 -4.20
C SER A 161 9.48 2.90 -3.41
N LEU A 162 9.43 1.58 -3.49
CA LEU A 162 8.65 0.72 -2.59
C LEU A 162 9.37 -0.61 -2.36
N TYR A 163 8.96 -1.31 -1.29
CA TYR A 163 9.34 -2.71 -1.07
C TYR A 163 8.12 -3.57 -1.37
N ASP A 164 8.28 -4.51 -2.29
CA ASP A 164 7.23 -5.46 -2.65
C ASP A 164 7.34 -6.69 -1.74
N PRO A 165 6.38 -6.95 -0.83
CA PRO A 165 6.42 -8.09 0.06
C PRO A 165 6.28 -9.42 -0.68
N HIS A 166 5.62 -9.44 -1.85
CA HIS A 166 5.33 -10.68 -2.59
C HIS A 166 6.57 -11.25 -3.28
N SER A 167 7.41 -10.40 -3.86
CA SER A 167 8.71 -10.82 -4.41
C SER A 167 9.87 -10.68 -3.42
N GLY A 168 9.67 -9.97 -2.31
CA GLY A 168 10.68 -9.63 -1.34
C GLY A 168 11.80 -8.81 -1.96
N ARG A 169 11.45 -7.78 -2.73
CA ARG A 169 12.40 -6.90 -3.45
C ARG A 169 12.03 -5.44 -3.28
N PHE A 170 13.06 -4.60 -3.20
CA PHE A 170 12.95 -3.18 -3.47
C PHE A 170 12.78 -2.93 -4.96
N PHE A 171 11.82 -2.07 -5.31
CA PHE A 171 11.63 -1.49 -6.63
C PHE A 171 11.82 0.02 -6.52
N THR A 172 12.62 0.58 -7.43
CA THR A 172 12.82 2.02 -7.56
C THR A 172 12.67 2.41 -9.02
N VAL A 173 11.86 3.43 -9.28
CA VAL A 173 11.76 4.05 -10.60
C VAL A 173 12.20 5.50 -10.54
N ALA A 174 12.65 6.02 -11.66
CA ALA A 174 12.95 7.44 -11.87
C ALA A 174 12.72 7.77 -13.34
N LEU A 175 12.56 9.06 -13.65
CA LEU A 175 12.54 9.56 -15.01
C LEU A 175 13.93 10.08 -15.40
N ASP A 176 14.19 10.17 -16.69
CA ASP A 176 15.47 10.65 -17.23
C ASP A 176 15.22 11.41 -18.53
N GLY A 177 15.62 12.69 -18.52
CA GLY A 177 15.41 13.62 -19.63
C GLY A 177 14.01 14.26 -19.68
N GLU A 178 14.01 15.58 -19.51
CA GLU A 178 12.82 16.45 -19.50
C GLU A 178 12.39 16.91 -20.91
N SER A 179 12.79 16.19 -21.95
CA SER A 179 12.33 16.46 -23.32
C SER A 179 12.53 15.29 -24.28
N SER A 180 11.71 15.26 -25.33
CA SER A 180 11.82 14.33 -26.47
C SER A 180 12.89 14.78 -27.47
N PRO A 181 13.61 13.86 -28.16
CA PRO A 181 13.51 12.40 -28.09
C PRO A 181 14.50 11.79 -27.08
N ASN A 182 14.43 12.21 -25.81
CA ASN A 182 15.29 11.71 -24.75
C ASN A 182 14.54 11.54 -23.42
N SER A 183 13.27 11.12 -23.43
CA SER A 183 12.52 10.87 -22.20
C SER A 183 12.47 9.37 -21.89
N TRP A 184 12.85 8.98 -20.67
CA TRP A 184 12.95 7.57 -20.28
C TRP A 184 12.34 7.31 -18.91
N LEU A 185 11.73 6.13 -18.76
CA LEU A 185 11.45 5.50 -17.48
C LEU A 185 12.60 4.55 -17.13
N ARG A 186 13.29 4.84 -16.02
CA ARG A 186 14.38 4.04 -15.46
C ARG A 186 13.83 3.16 -14.34
N ILE A 187 14.12 1.87 -14.34
CA ILE A 187 13.65 0.91 -13.33
C ILE A 187 14.85 0.18 -12.73
N ALA A 188 14.95 0.17 -11.41
CA ALA A 188 15.92 -0.60 -10.67
C ALA A 188 15.21 -1.56 -9.71
N VAL A 189 15.61 -2.84 -9.73
CA VAL A 189 15.04 -3.88 -8.88
C VAL A 189 16.15 -4.59 -8.14
N SER A 190 16.09 -4.59 -6.81
CA SER A 190 17.08 -5.31 -6.01
C SER A 190 17.09 -6.80 -6.37
N LYS A 191 18.22 -7.46 -6.19
CA LYS A 191 18.38 -8.91 -6.43
C LYS A 191 17.96 -9.76 -5.25
N SER A 192 17.90 -9.16 -4.06
CA SER A 192 17.52 -9.79 -2.80
C SER A 192 16.67 -8.84 -1.96
N SER A 193 16.13 -9.33 -0.84
CA SER A 193 15.43 -8.52 0.15
C SER A 193 16.36 -7.66 1.03
N SER A 194 17.69 -7.77 0.84
CA SER A 194 18.67 -7.02 1.61
C SER A 194 19.90 -6.68 0.76
N PRO A 195 19.78 -5.76 -0.23
CA PRO A 195 20.92 -5.30 -1.03
C PRO A 195 22.02 -4.68 -0.15
N ALA A 196 23.27 -5.11 -0.32
CA ALA A 196 24.40 -4.56 0.43
C ALA A 196 24.98 -3.29 -0.22
N ASN A 197 24.67 -3.03 -1.49
CA ASN A 197 25.17 -1.87 -2.23
C ASN A 197 24.13 -1.31 -3.21
N LEU A 198 24.48 -0.18 -3.84
CA LEU A 198 23.65 0.57 -4.79
C LEU A 198 24.16 0.44 -6.23
N ASN A 199 24.87 -0.63 -6.58
CA ASN A 199 25.32 -0.82 -7.96
C ASN A 199 24.23 -1.55 -8.75
N VAL A 200 23.81 -0.96 -9.87
CA VAL A 200 22.94 -1.58 -10.89
C VAL A 200 23.82 -2.24 -11.95
N GLY A 201 23.53 -3.46 -12.40
CA GLY A 201 24.18 -4.01 -13.59
C GLY A 201 24.26 -5.54 -13.68
N SER A 202 25.44 -6.03 -14.09
CA SER A 202 25.74 -7.46 -14.23
C SER A 202 27.21 -7.80 -13.92
N THR A 203 27.91 -6.92 -13.20
CA THR A 203 29.34 -7.03 -12.90
C THR A 203 29.68 -8.15 -11.90
N GLY A 204 28.67 -8.81 -11.33
CA GLY A 204 28.81 -9.91 -10.38
C GLY A 204 28.97 -9.47 -8.93
N THR A 205 29.03 -8.15 -8.68
CA THR A 205 29.06 -7.51 -7.35
C THR A 205 27.92 -6.53 -7.13
N ASP A 206 27.10 -6.36 -8.15
CA ASP A 206 25.92 -5.52 -8.18
C ASP A 206 24.72 -6.22 -7.54
N ASP A 207 23.99 -5.47 -6.74
CA ASP A 207 22.82 -5.95 -5.99
C ASP A 207 21.49 -5.54 -6.65
N TRP A 208 21.54 -4.94 -7.84
CA TRP A 208 20.36 -4.44 -8.54
C TRP A 208 20.38 -4.78 -10.03
N TRP A 209 19.21 -5.14 -10.55
CA TRP A 209 18.92 -5.19 -11.98
C TRP A 209 18.45 -3.80 -12.45
N GLY A 210 18.81 -3.42 -13.67
CA GLY A 210 18.41 -2.16 -14.29
C GLY A 210 17.68 -2.40 -15.60
N PHE A 211 16.61 -1.65 -15.84
CA PHE A 211 15.81 -1.68 -17.05
C PHE A 211 15.42 -0.26 -17.46
N ASP A 212 15.33 -0.05 -18.77
CA ASP A 212 15.02 1.26 -19.34
C ASP A 212 13.87 1.10 -20.33
N ILE A 213 12.84 1.94 -20.19
CA ILE A 213 11.71 2.04 -21.12
C ILE A 213 11.75 3.43 -21.75
N ASP A 214 11.72 3.47 -23.07
CA ASP A 214 11.66 4.71 -23.85
C ASP A 214 10.27 5.34 -23.69
N ALA A 215 10.19 6.43 -22.92
CA ALA A 215 8.93 7.07 -22.59
C ALA A 215 8.37 7.90 -23.76
N ASP A 216 9.21 8.25 -24.74
CA ASP A 216 8.80 8.92 -25.99
C ASP A 216 7.92 8.02 -26.88
N LYS A 217 7.84 6.70 -26.61
CA LYS A 217 7.09 5.74 -27.43
C LYS A 217 5.78 5.33 -26.79
N ASP A 218 4.67 5.49 -27.50
CA ASP A 218 3.38 4.89 -27.16
C ASP A 218 3.15 3.57 -27.91
N GLY A 219 2.48 2.62 -27.24
CA GLY A 219 2.25 1.30 -27.79
C GLY A 219 3.55 0.59 -28.17
N GLY A 220 4.62 0.86 -27.41
CA GLY A 220 5.98 0.31 -27.60
C GLY A 220 6.69 0.72 -28.89
N SER A 221 6.10 1.54 -29.76
CA SER A 221 6.69 1.82 -31.09
C SER A 221 6.37 3.19 -31.70
N GLN A 222 5.27 3.83 -31.30
CA GLN A 222 4.89 5.13 -31.86
C GLN A 222 5.61 6.25 -31.13
N VAL A 223 6.62 6.84 -31.79
CA VAL A 223 7.30 8.02 -31.26
C VAL A 223 6.33 9.19 -31.25
N ASN A 224 6.01 9.68 -30.06
CA ASN A 224 5.30 10.93 -29.84
C ASN A 224 6.31 12.07 -29.62
N ASN A 225 5.83 13.30 -29.52
CA ASN A 225 6.66 14.46 -29.16
C ASN A 225 6.32 14.90 -27.74
N ASN A 226 6.20 13.95 -26.81
CA ASN A 226 5.89 14.17 -25.40
C ASN A 226 7.03 13.68 -24.51
N TRP A 227 7.05 14.09 -23.25
CA TRP A 227 7.98 13.60 -22.24
C TRP A 227 7.19 13.20 -20.99
N ALA A 228 7.71 12.23 -20.25
CA ALA A 228 7.09 11.74 -19.02
C ALA A 228 7.51 12.62 -17.83
N ASP A 229 6.57 12.90 -16.95
CA ASP A 229 6.77 13.63 -15.70
C ASP A 229 5.93 13.02 -14.57
N PHE A 230 6.26 13.33 -13.33
CA PHE A 230 5.45 13.00 -12.15
C PHE A 230 5.08 11.50 -12.06
N PRO A 231 6.08 10.60 -11.98
CA PRO A 231 5.83 9.17 -12.02
C PRO A 231 5.14 8.70 -10.74
N ASN A 232 4.26 7.71 -10.84
CA ASN A 232 3.74 7.00 -9.67
C ASN A 232 3.95 5.50 -9.80
N LEU A 233 4.04 4.84 -8.64
CA LEU A 233 4.54 3.48 -8.52
C LEU A 233 3.62 2.65 -7.63
N GLY A 234 3.32 1.44 -8.09
CA GLY A 234 2.61 0.41 -7.35
C GLY A 234 2.95 -0.99 -7.84
N VAL A 235 2.48 -1.99 -7.13
CA VAL A 235 2.69 -3.41 -7.45
C VAL A 235 1.46 -4.20 -7.05
N ASP A 236 1.22 -5.32 -7.74
CA ASP A 236 0.39 -6.42 -7.24
C ASP A 236 1.27 -7.67 -7.04
N GLN A 237 0.66 -8.85 -6.88
CA GLN A 237 1.38 -10.11 -6.75
C GLN A 237 2.34 -10.42 -7.93
N ASP A 238 2.01 -10.04 -9.16
CA ASP A 238 2.66 -10.48 -10.40
C ASP A 238 3.29 -9.34 -11.23
N ASN A 239 2.89 -8.08 -11.01
CA ASN A 239 3.13 -6.94 -11.88
C ASN A 239 3.64 -5.72 -11.12
N LEU A 240 4.47 -4.94 -11.82
CA LEU A 240 4.85 -3.58 -11.47
C LEU A 240 3.99 -2.62 -12.29
N TYR A 241 3.45 -1.62 -11.64
CA TYR A 241 2.66 -0.55 -12.25
C TYR A 241 3.41 0.76 -12.13
N VAL A 242 3.66 1.39 -13.27
CA VAL A 242 4.21 2.74 -13.31
C VAL A 242 3.26 3.61 -14.10
N THR A 243 2.98 4.81 -13.60
CA THR A 243 2.27 5.83 -14.37
C THR A 243 3.11 7.07 -14.51
N ALA A 244 2.80 7.90 -15.49
CA ALA A 244 3.37 9.23 -15.63
C ALA A 244 2.38 10.17 -16.33
N ASN A 245 2.53 11.46 -16.08
CA ASN A 245 1.86 12.52 -16.80
C ASN A 245 2.67 12.84 -18.06
N MET A 246 2.06 12.71 -19.25
CA MET A 246 2.75 12.98 -20.50
C MET A 246 2.54 14.43 -20.92
N PHE A 247 3.63 15.16 -21.11
CA PHE A 247 3.63 16.58 -21.46
C PHE A 247 4.20 16.82 -22.85
N SER A 248 3.63 17.77 -23.59
CA SER A 248 4.13 18.12 -24.92
C SER A 248 5.53 18.75 -24.86
N ASN A 249 6.38 18.46 -25.84
CA ASN A 249 7.66 19.15 -26.04
C ASN A 249 7.45 20.50 -26.72
N SER A 250 6.74 21.39 -26.04
CA SER A 250 6.51 22.78 -26.43
C SER A 250 6.97 23.71 -25.30
N PRO A 251 7.28 25.00 -25.57
CA PRO A 251 7.66 25.94 -24.52
C PRO A 251 6.61 26.09 -23.41
N SER A 252 5.34 25.76 -23.68
CA SER A 252 4.25 25.77 -22.70
C SER A 252 4.08 24.46 -21.94
N SER A 253 4.84 23.41 -22.29
CA SER A 253 4.78 22.05 -21.72
C SER A 253 3.37 21.64 -21.28
N SER A 254 2.41 21.64 -22.20
CA SER A 254 1.02 21.34 -21.86
C SER A 254 0.80 19.85 -21.64
N PHE A 255 0.05 19.49 -20.60
CA PHE A 255 -0.41 18.11 -20.36
C PHE A 255 -1.09 17.54 -21.60
N GLN A 256 -0.86 16.26 -21.88
CA GLN A 256 -1.44 15.55 -23.03
C GLN A 256 -2.34 14.40 -22.57
N TYR A 257 -1.84 13.51 -21.71
CA TYR A 257 -2.58 12.35 -21.17
C TYR A 257 -1.79 11.67 -20.04
N ALA A 258 -2.49 10.88 -19.22
CA ALA A 258 -1.89 9.94 -18.28
C ALA A 258 -1.44 8.68 -19.00
N LYS A 259 -0.23 8.20 -18.74
CA LYS A 259 0.28 6.93 -19.27
C LYS A 259 0.40 5.89 -18.16
N VAL A 260 0.08 4.64 -18.48
CA VAL A 260 0.20 3.50 -17.55
C VAL A 260 1.04 2.42 -18.21
N TRP A 261 2.11 1.99 -17.55
CA TRP A 261 2.89 0.80 -17.86
C TRP A 261 2.54 -0.31 -16.87
N VAL A 262 2.11 -1.46 -17.39
CA VAL A 262 1.94 -2.72 -16.64
C VAL A 262 3.07 -3.65 -17.03
N ILE A 263 3.95 -3.99 -16.09
CA ILE A 263 5.21 -4.69 -16.35
C ILE A 263 5.25 -5.99 -15.53
N HIS A 264 5.40 -7.13 -16.20
CA HIS A 264 5.45 -8.42 -15.51
C HIS A 264 6.71 -8.54 -14.64
N LYS A 265 6.55 -8.78 -13.33
CA LYS A 265 7.67 -8.85 -12.37
C LYS A 265 8.62 -10.00 -12.64
N ALA A 266 8.16 -11.11 -13.24
CA ALA A 266 8.98 -12.29 -13.49
C ALA A 266 10.28 -11.96 -14.26
N GLY A 267 10.21 -11.10 -15.27
CA GLY A 267 11.38 -10.61 -16.01
C GLY A 267 12.25 -9.69 -15.16
N LEU A 268 11.61 -8.76 -14.44
CA LEU A 268 12.28 -7.78 -13.58
C LEU A 268 13.11 -8.43 -12.45
N VAL A 269 12.52 -9.37 -11.70
CA VAL A 269 13.17 -10.01 -10.55
C VAL A 269 14.28 -10.99 -10.95
N SER A 270 14.19 -11.54 -12.16
CA SER A 270 15.18 -12.49 -12.70
C SER A 270 16.32 -11.80 -13.45
N GLY A 271 16.24 -10.49 -13.72
CA GLY A 271 17.18 -9.81 -14.61
C GLY A 271 17.03 -10.23 -16.08
N GLY A 272 15.86 -10.77 -16.44
CA GLY A 272 15.57 -11.32 -17.77
C GLY A 272 14.84 -10.34 -18.69
N PRO A 273 14.42 -10.80 -19.88
CA PRO A 273 13.54 -10.01 -20.75
C PRO A 273 12.25 -9.62 -20.04
N ILE A 274 11.80 -8.38 -20.23
CA ILE A 274 10.57 -7.85 -19.65
C ILE A 274 9.43 -7.87 -20.66
N THR A 275 8.20 -7.96 -20.15
CA THR A 275 6.95 -7.81 -20.92
C THR A 275 6.22 -6.59 -20.37
N VAL A 276 5.81 -5.69 -21.27
CA VAL A 276 5.23 -4.39 -20.94
C VAL A 276 3.93 -4.22 -21.72
N PHE A 277 2.87 -3.83 -21.04
CA PHE A 277 1.61 -3.36 -21.61
C PHE A 277 1.43 -1.89 -21.30
N GLU A 278 0.81 -1.13 -22.21
CA GLU A 278 0.65 0.32 -22.10
C GLU A 278 -0.81 0.75 -22.30
N PHE A 279 -1.21 1.81 -21.59
CA PHE A 279 -2.48 2.53 -21.74
C PHE A 279 -2.25 4.04 -21.69
N GLY A 280 -3.18 4.86 -22.20
CA GLY A 280 -3.13 6.33 -22.01
C GLY A 280 -3.49 7.19 -23.22
N ALA A 281 -3.08 6.82 -24.44
CA ALA A 281 -3.33 7.64 -25.64
C ALA A 281 -3.28 6.85 -26.95
N PRO A 282 -3.88 7.36 -28.05
CA PRO A 282 -3.87 6.73 -29.36
C PRO A 282 -2.47 6.27 -29.78
N PRO A 283 -2.34 5.01 -30.23
CA PRO A 283 -3.43 4.12 -30.65
C PRO A 283 -4.14 3.39 -29.49
N MET A 284 -3.75 3.64 -28.24
CA MET A 284 -4.34 3.07 -27.02
C MET A 284 -5.61 3.82 -26.59
N THR A 285 -6.39 3.21 -25.69
CA THR A 285 -7.61 3.80 -25.12
C THR A 285 -7.24 4.98 -24.22
N ALA A 286 -7.83 6.14 -24.50
CA ALA A 286 -7.72 7.31 -23.62
C ALA A 286 -8.33 6.98 -22.25
N LEU A 287 -7.64 7.39 -21.18
CA LEU A 287 -8.10 7.20 -19.81
C LEU A 287 -9.04 8.36 -19.46
N THR A 288 -10.26 8.25 -19.95
CA THR A 288 -11.29 9.27 -19.78
C THR A 288 -12.21 8.92 -18.62
N ASN A 289 -12.40 9.85 -17.71
CA ASN A 289 -13.37 9.76 -16.63
C ASN A 289 -14.78 9.54 -17.22
N PRO A 290 -15.47 8.44 -16.88
CA PRO A 290 -16.74 8.09 -17.51
C PRO A 290 -17.90 9.04 -17.12
N THR A 291 -17.77 9.81 -16.04
CA THR A 291 -18.79 10.76 -15.61
C THR A 291 -18.55 12.16 -16.15
N THR A 292 -17.32 12.67 -16.10
CA THR A 292 -17.03 14.05 -16.51
C THR A 292 -16.67 14.15 -17.99
N GLY A 293 -16.20 13.06 -18.61
CA GLY A 293 -15.70 13.04 -19.97
C GLY A 293 -14.35 13.73 -20.16
N PHE A 294 -13.71 14.17 -19.08
CA PHE A 294 -12.33 14.67 -19.10
C PHE A 294 -11.34 13.51 -19.03
N GLU A 295 -10.19 13.67 -19.68
CA GLU A 295 -9.07 12.75 -19.49
C GLU A 295 -8.54 12.90 -18.07
N ASP A 296 -8.24 11.78 -17.44
CA ASP A 296 -7.58 11.75 -16.15
C ASP A 296 -6.12 12.19 -16.30
N ASP A 297 -5.62 12.92 -15.31
CA ASP A 297 -4.25 13.45 -15.26
C ASP A 297 -3.36 12.55 -14.42
N THR A 298 -3.16 12.86 -13.14
CA THR A 298 -2.35 11.98 -12.29
C THR A 298 -3.15 10.75 -11.85
N ILE A 299 -2.67 9.57 -12.24
CA ILE A 299 -3.20 8.27 -11.82
C ILE A 299 -2.20 7.62 -10.86
N GLN A 300 -2.63 7.25 -9.67
CA GLN A 300 -1.81 6.62 -8.63
C GLN A 300 -2.10 5.12 -8.57
N PRO A 301 -1.14 4.24 -8.94
CA PRO A 301 -1.24 2.82 -8.67
C PRO A 301 -1.23 2.52 -7.17
N ALA A 302 -1.95 1.47 -6.76
CA ALA A 302 -1.90 0.97 -5.39
C ALA A 302 -0.57 0.25 -5.12
N LEU A 303 -0.06 0.33 -3.89
CA LEU A 303 0.77 -0.74 -3.36
C LEU A 303 -0.19 -1.80 -2.82
N ASP A 304 -0.28 -2.95 -3.49
CA ASP A 304 -1.24 -4.01 -3.16
C ASP A 304 -0.58 -5.13 -2.34
N PHE A 305 -1.03 -5.27 -1.11
CA PHE A 305 -0.63 -6.33 -0.19
C PHE A 305 -1.54 -7.57 -0.28
N ASP A 306 -2.68 -7.45 -0.95
CA ASP A 306 -3.68 -8.49 -1.05
C ASP A 306 -3.38 -9.39 -2.26
N LEU A 307 -3.60 -10.70 -2.11
CA LEU A 307 -3.32 -11.68 -3.17
C LEU A 307 -4.53 -11.79 -4.12
N THR A 308 -4.85 -10.69 -4.81
CA THR A 308 -5.98 -10.63 -5.74
C THR A 308 -5.51 -10.74 -7.20
N ASN A 309 -6.43 -11.10 -8.11
CA ASN A 309 -6.17 -11.20 -9.55
C ASN A 309 -6.39 -9.86 -10.29
N GLU A 310 -6.68 -8.79 -9.55
CA GLU A 310 -6.98 -7.46 -10.09
C GLU A 310 -6.06 -6.44 -9.41
N HIS A 311 -5.89 -5.28 -10.02
CA HIS A 311 -5.13 -4.19 -9.41
C HIS A 311 -5.86 -2.87 -9.55
N MET A 312 -5.76 -2.00 -8.55
CA MET A 312 -6.43 -0.70 -8.54
C MET A 312 -5.46 0.44 -8.82
N LEU A 313 -5.82 1.28 -9.79
CA LEU A 313 -5.25 2.60 -9.97
C LEU A 313 -6.31 3.64 -9.60
N ALA A 314 -5.96 4.67 -8.84
CA ALA A 314 -6.91 5.70 -8.43
C ALA A 314 -6.50 7.09 -8.91
N THR A 315 -7.48 7.89 -9.27
CA THR A 315 -7.29 9.31 -9.60
C THR A 315 -8.45 10.15 -9.07
N ASN A 316 -8.15 11.39 -8.71
CA ASN A 316 -9.18 12.34 -8.35
C ASN A 316 -9.79 12.92 -9.61
N ALA A 317 -11.12 13.00 -9.67
CA ALA A 317 -11.79 13.46 -10.87
C ALA A 317 -11.37 14.90 -11.24
N LEU A 318 -11.02 15.11 -12.51
CA LEU A 318 -10.81 16.43 -13.09
C LEU A 318 -12.13 17.08 -13.53
N GLY A 319 -12.22 18.40 -13.32
CA GLY A 319 -13.32 19.26 -13.78
C GLY A 319 -14.63 19.15 -12.96
N GLY A 320 -15.00 20.25 -12.30
CA GLY A 320 -16.38 20.51 -11.87
C GLY A 320 -16.83 19.91 -10.53
N GLY A 321 -16.52 20.59 -9.43
CA GLY A 321 -17.35 20.68 -8.21
C GLY A 321 -17.79 19.39 -7.48
N ASN A 322 -17.32 18.21 -7.85
CA ASN A 322 -17.86 16.96 -7.33
C ASN A 322 -16.74 16.02 -6.88
N GLY A 323 -16.86 15.60 -5.61
CA GLY A 323 -15.96 14.65 -4.97
C GLY A 323 -16.21 13.25 -5.48
N PHE A 324 -15.45 12.83 -6.49
CA PHE A 324 -15.35 11.42 -6.85
C PHE A 324 -13.91 11.01 -7.01
N ILE A 325 -13.65 9.73 -6.73
CA ILE A 325 -12.41 9.05 -7.10
C ILE A 325 -12.75 8.11 -8.25
N THR A 326 -11.95 8.15 -9.32
CA THR A 326 -12.03 7.19 -10.42
C THR A 326 -11.04 6.08 -10.15
N PHE A 327 -11.57 4.86 -10.00
CA PHE A 327 -10.78 3.64 -9.92
C PHE A 327 -10.69 2.99 -11.29
N TRP A 328 -9.48 2.79 -11.77
CA TRP A 328 -9.19 1.97 -12.95
C TRP A 328 -8.75 0.60 -12.48
N THR A 329 -9.64 -0.39 -12.64
CA THR A 329 -9.33 -1.79 -12.36
C THR A 329 -8.55 -2.38 -13.52
N VAL A 330 -7.34 -2.84 -13.24
CA VAL A 330 -6.54 -3.66 -14.16
C VAL A 330 -7.01 -5.11 -14.03
N ASN A 331 -7.70 -5.59 -15.06
CA ASN A 331 -8.20 -6.95 -15.13
C ASN A 331 -7.21 -7.83 -15.89
N ASN A 332 -7.07 -9.09 -15.47
CA ASN A 332 -6.17 -10.08 -16.09
C ASN A 332 -4.71 -9.59 -16.24
N PRO A 333 -4.12 -8.94 -15.23
CA PRO A 333 -2.84 -8.25 -15.37
C PRO A 333 -1.68 -9.22 -15.71
N ALA A 334 -1.78 -10.48 -15.28
CA ALA A 334 -0.81 -11.53 -15.59
C ALA A 334 -0.85 -12.03 -17.06
N THR A 335 -1.83 -11.63 -17.88
CA THR A 335 -1.93 -12.11 -19.28
C THR A 335 -2.08 -10.95 -20.26
N THR A 336 -3.30 -10.57 -20.61
CA THR A 336 -3.62 -9.43 -21.47
C THR A 336 -4.41 -8.43 -20.62
N PRO A 337 -3.72 -7.46 -20.00
CA PRO A 337 -4.36 -6.51 -19.11
C PRO A 337 -5.46 -5.72 -19.84
N THR A 338 -6.57 -5.44 -19.16
CA THR A 338 -7.58 -4.47 -19.60
C THR A 338 -7.95 -3.53 -18.46
N LEU A 339 -8.27 -2.28 -18.79
CA LEU A 339 -8.68 -1.27 -17.80
C LEU A 339 -10.18 -1.04 -17.82
N THR A 340 -10.81 -1.06 -16.64
CA THR A 340 -12.23 -0.73 -16.47
C THR A 340 -12.38 0.39 -15.44
N PRO A 341 -12.97 1.55 -15.79
CA PRO A 341 -13.17 2.65 -14.85
C PRO A 341 -14.45 2.48 -14.02
N THR A 342 -14.37 2.80 -12.73
CA THR A 342 -15.50 2.94 -11.80
C THR A 342 -15.37 4.23 -11.02
N ASN A 343 -16.42 5.06 -11.01
CA ASN A 343 -16.44 6.28 -10.22
C ASN A 343 -17.10 6.04 -8.87
N LEU A 344 -16.36 6.32 -7.80
CA LEU A 344 -16.84 6.31 -6.43
C LEU A 344 -17.12 7.74 -5.98
N LEU A 345 -18.36 8.02 -5.58
CA LEU A 345 -18.70 9.27 -4.90
C LEU A 345 -18.04 9.32 -3.51
N VAL A 346 -17.36 10.42 -3.23
CA VAL A 346 -16.71 10.71 -1.96
C VAL A 346 -17.12 12.09 -1.45
N ALA A 347 -16.61 12.49 -0.29
CA ALA A 347 -16.85 13.83 0.24
C ALA A 347 -16.29 14.90 -0.72
N THR A 348 -17.05 15.96 -0.95
CA THR A 348 -16.66 17.05 -1.84
C THR A 348 -15.49 17.86 -1.26
N TRP A 349 -14.63 18.36 -2.14
CA TRP A 349 -13.62 19.38 -1.84
C TRP A 349 -13.76 20.58 -2.77
N ASN A 350 -13.22 21.72 -2.35
CA ASN A 350 -13.47 23.01 -2.99
C ASN A 350 -12.48 23.33 -4.12
N GLY A 351 -12.62 22.65 -5.26
CA GLY A 351 -11.86 22.95 -6.47
C GLY A 351 -10.45 22.34 -6.49
N PHE A 352 -9.72 22.63 -7.57
CA PHE A 352 -8.40 22.05 -7.86
C PHE A 352 -7.24 22.86 -7.28
N THR A 353 -7.40 24.19 -7.22
CA THR A 353 -6.33 25.07 -6.74
C THR A 353 -6.25 25.02 -5.22
N VAL A 354 -5.07 24.67 -4.73
CA VAL A 354 -4.74 24.68 -3.30
C VAL A 354 -3.94 25.96 -3.01
N PRO A 355 -4.26 26.71 -1.95
CA PRO A 355 -3.54 27.93 -1.62
C PRO A 355 -2.18 27.63 -0.96
N ASP A 356 -1.13 28.33 -1.40
CA ASP A 356 0.15 28.38 -0.71
C ASP A 356 0.06 29.19 0.58
N CYS A 357 0.75 28.73 1.61
CA CYS A 357 0.61 29.31 2.94
C CYS A 357 1.83 30.10 3.39
N PRO A 358 1.62 31.18 4.17
CA PRO A 358 2.72 32.00 4.64
C PRO A 358 3.68 31.17 5.49
N GLN A 359 4.94 31.59 5.52
CA GLN A 359 5.99 31.01 6.36
C GLN A 359 6.56 32.07 7.33
N LEU A 360 7.16 31.62 8.43
CA LEU A 360 7.91 32.48 9.32
C LEU A 360 9.00 33.25 8.54
N GLY A 361 9.09 34.56 8.79
CA GLY A 361 10.03 35.44 8.09
C GLY A 361 9.50 36.00 6.75
N GLY A 362 8.30 35.61 6.31
CA GLY A 362 7.62 36.15 5.13
C GLY A 362 8.09 35.58 3.80
N GLY A 363 7.82 36.28 2.70
CA GLY A 363 8.09 35.80 1.33
C GLY A 363 6.99 34.88 0.78
N ALA A 364 7.21 34.33 -0.42
CA ALA A 364 6.31 33.34 -0.99
C ALA A 364 6.28 32.09 -0.11
N GLY A 365 5.09 31.55 0.17
CA GLY A 365 4.93 30.24 0.81
C GLY A 365 5.53 29.13 -0.04
N PRO A 366 5.89 27.96 0.51
CA PRO A 366 6.15 26.79 -0.31
C PRO A 366 4.89 26.44 -1.13
N ASP A 367 5.11 26.04 -2.37
CA ASP A 367 4.08 25.51 -3.26
C ASP A 367 3.40 24.31 -2.59
N SER A 368 2.08 24.38 -2.43
CA SER A 368 1.24 23.33 -1.83
C SER A 368 0.62 22.38 -2.86
N GLY A 369 0.87 22.62 -4.16
CA GLY A 369 0.43 21.80 -5.27
C GLY A 369 -1.06 21.94 -5.55
N ASP A 370 -1.69 20.83 -5.91
CA ASP A 370 -3.12 20.76 -6.21
C ASP A 370 -3.77 19.54 -5.56
N THR A 371 -4.99 19.20 -5.98
CA THR A 371 -5.76 18.09 -5.42
C THR A 371 -5.47 16.73 -6.04
N ARG A 372 -4.38 16.53 -6.79
CA ARG A 372 -4.06 15.22 -7.39
C ARG A 372 -3.85 14.14 -6.33
N MET A 373 -4.17 12.90 -6.68
CA MET A 373 -4.00 11.75 -5.78
C MET A 373 -2.52 11.53 -5.48
N GLN A 374 -2.15 11.37 -4.19
CA GLN A 374 -0.74 11.30 -3.77
C GLN A 374 -0.28 9.90 -3.40
N ARG A 375 -1.15 9.09 -2.78
CA ARG A 375 -0.81 7.73 -2.34
C ARG A 375 -2.06 6.86 -2.27
N VAL A 376 -1.93 5.63 -2.72
CA VAL A 376 -2.97 4.58 -2.67
C VAL A 376 -2.31 3.29 -2.20
N ILE A 377 -2.91 2.61 -1.22
CA ILE A 377 -2.44 1.32 -0.70
C ILE A 377 -3.65 0.41 -0.53
N GLU A 378 -3.57 -0.81 -1.04
CA GLU A 378 -4.57 -1.85 -0.85
C GLU A 378 -4.05 -2.88 0.15
N ARG A 379 -4.78 -3.08 1.25
CA ARG A 379 -4.41 -4.03 2.30
C ARG A 379 -5.63 -4.43 3.11
N ASN A 380 -5.74 -5.72 3.44
CA ASN A 380 -6.79 -6.29 4.27
C ASN A 380 -8.20 -5.99 3.72
N GLY A 381 -8.37 -6.00 2.39
CA GLY A 381 -9.64 -5.68 1.73
C GLY A 381 -10.03 -4.20 1.78
N SER A 382 -9.09 -3.31 2.13
CA SER A 382 -9.30 -1.87 2.19
C SER A 382 -8.27 -1.12 1.35
N ILE A 383 -8.75 -0.13 0.61
CA ILE A 383 -7.98 0.84 -0.15
C ILE A 383 -7.85 2.11 0.68
N TRP A 384 -6.63 2.42 1.10
CA TRP A 384 -6.27 3.66 1.78
C TRP A 384 -5.71 4.66 0.79
N ALA A 385 -6.30 5.85 0.74
CA ALA A 385 -5.91 6.89 -0.21
C ALA A 385 -5.77 8.26 0.46
N THR A 386 -4.87 9.11 -0.05
CA THR A 386 -4.71 10.49 0.44
C THR A 386 -4.32 11.48 -0.66
N HIS A 387 -4.71 12.73 -0.47
CA HIS A 387 -4.34 13.87 -1.31
C HIS A 387 -4.44 15.18 -0.53
N THR A 388 -3.87 16.25 -1.08
CA THR A 388 -4.07 17.61 -0.58
C THR A 388 -5.44 18.13 -1.02
N GLN A 389 -6.09 18.96 -0.21
CA GLN A 389 -7.28 19.72 -0.60
C GLN A 389 -7.22 21.15 -0.03
N PRO A 390 -7.94 22.11 -0.63
CA PRO A 390 -8.19 23.38 0.04
C PRO A 390 -9.16 23.20 1.21
N ASP A 391 -8.97 23.96 2.28
CA ASP A 391 -9.95 24.08 3.36
C ASP A 391 -11.29 24.65 2.82
N PRO A 392 -12.40 24.55 3.57
CA PRO A 392 -13.69 25.04 3.10
C PRO A 392 -13.72 26.52 2.70
N THR A 393 -12.77 27.33 3.16
CA THR A 393 -12.65 28.75 2.81
C THR A 393 -11.61 29.04 1.72
N ALA A 394 -10.92 28.03 1.20
CA ALA A 394 -9.82 28.14 0.23
C ALA A 394 -8.71 29.13 0.64
N THR A 395 -8.41 29.16 1.93
CA THR A 395 -7.33 29.97 2.53
C THR A 395 -6.16 29.14 3.04
N ARG A 396 -6.35 27.83 3.22
CA ARG A 396 -5.32 26.88 3.68
C ARG A 396 -5.41 25.56 2.94
N SER A 397 -4.34 24.76 2.99
CA SER A 397 -4.33 23.37 2.54
C SER A 397 -4.52 22.40 3.71
N GLU A 398 -5.19 21.28 3.44
CA GLU A 398 -5.46 20.19 4.37
C GLU A 398 -5.11 18.85 3.72
N ALA A 399 -4.72 17.86 4.52
CA ALA A 399 -4.52 16.50 4.03
C ALA A 399 -5.83 15.69 4.16
N ARG A 400 -6.42 15.30 3.03
CA ARG A 400 -7.62 14.46 2.95
C ARG A 400 -7.21 12.98 2.91
N TRP A 401 -7.92 12.12 3.62
CA TRP A 401 -7.69 10.67 3.57
C TRP A 401 -9.00 9.88 3.51
N TYR A 402 -8.93 8.67 2.97
CA TYR A 402 -10.04 7.74 2.82
C TYR A 402 -9.62 6.31 3.19
N GLU A 403 -10.55 5.55 3.73
CA GLU A 403 -10.58 4.09 3.70
C GLU A 403 -11.77 3.67 2.85
N ILE A 404 -11.52 2.86 1.84
CA ILE A 404 -12.49 2.48 0.80
C ILE A 404 -12.48 0.96 0.71
N ASP A 405 -13.66 0.33 0.67
CA ASP A 405 -13.80 -1.10 0.43
C ASP A 405 -13.37 -1.45 -1.00
N THR A 406 -12.79 -2.64 -1.21
CA THR A 406 -12.39 -3.10 -2.56
C THR A 406 -13.58 -3.33 -3.50
N THR A 407 -14.81 -3.42 -2.98
CA THR A 407 -16.04 -3.13 -3.72
C THR A 407 -16.34 -1.63 -3.61
N PRO A 408 -15.77 -0.78 -4.49
CA PRO A 408 -15.48 0.64 -4.24
C PRO A 408 -16.61 1.37 -3.52
N ALA A 409 -16.51 1.43 -2.18
CA ALA A 409 -17.47 2.03 -1.28
C ALA A 409 -16.71 2.71 -0.14
N VAL A 410 -17.04 3.96 0.19
CA VAL A 410 -16.35 4.68 1.27
C VAL A 410 -16.72 4.07 2.62
N LEU A 411 -15.73 3.54 3.33
CA LEU A 411 -15.87 3.03 4.70
C LEU A 411 -15.74 4.16 5.71
N GLN A 412 -14.69 4.98 5.55
CA GLN A 412 -14.49 6.20 6.31
C GLN A 412 -13.61 7.19 5.56
N TYR A 413 -13.65 8.44 5.99
CA TYR A 413 -12.77 9.49 5.49
C TYR A 413 -12.61 10.56 6.56
N GLY A 414 -11.55 11.36 6.43
CA GLY A 414 -11.32 12.49 7.31
C GLY A 414 -10.35 13.49 6.68
N GLN A 415 -10.01 14.52 7.42
CA GLN A 415 -8.97 15.47 7.02
C GLN A 415 -8.10 15.85 8.21
N VAL A 416 -6.81 16.02 7.96
CA VAL A 416 -5.87 16.63 8.89
C VAL A 416 -5.84 18.13 8.58
N ALA A 417 -6.36 18.91 9.51
CA ALA A 417 -6.56 20.34 9.34
C ALA A 417 -6.10 21.11 10.58
N ASP A 418 -5.75 22.38 10.40
CA ASP A 418 -5.43 23.32 11.46
C ASP A 418 -6.06 24.69 11.18
N PRO A 419 -6.47 25.45 12.21
CA PRO A 419 -7.04 26.79 12.03
C PRO A 419 -6.10 27.80 11.36
N THR A 420 -4.79 27.57 11.45
CA THR A 420 -3.74 28.50 11.00
C THR A 420 -2.72 27.86 10.07
N ARG A 421 -2.46 26.56 10.25
CA ARG A 421 -1.45 25.81 9.50
C ARG A 421 -2.01 25.11 8.29
N CYS A 422 -1.16 25.05 7.28
CA CYS A 422 -1.40 24.33 6.05
C CYS A 422 -0.67 23.00 6.08
N TYR A 423 -1.35 21.94 5.64
CA TYR A 423 -0.78 20.61 5.49
C TYR A 423 -0.93 20.14 4.05
N PHE A 424 0.15 19.68 3.45
CA PHE A 424 0.22 19.39 2.02
C PHE A 424 1.24 18.27 1.72
N TYR A 425 1.11 17.68 0.52
CA TYR A 425 1.82 16.48 0.06
C TYR A 425 1.79 15.30 1.05
N PRO A 426 0.58 14.84 1.46
CA PRO A 426 0.47 13.74 2.41
C PRO A 426 0.85 12.40 1.77
N ALA A 427 1.41 11.51 2.59
CA ALA A 427 1.56 10.10 2.28
C ALA A 427 1.01 9.25 3.43
N ILE A 428 0.24 8.20 3.09
CA ILE A 428 -0.49 7.35 4.04
C ILE A 428 -0.04 5.89 3.94
N HIS A 429 -0.02 5.17 5.07
CA HIS A 429 0.24 3.73 5.08
C HIS A 429 -0.49 3.00 6.21
N PRO A 430 -1.29 1.96 5.90
CA PRO A 430 -1.78 1.02 6.89
C PRO A 430 -0.74 -0.06 7.23
N ASP A 431 -0.68 -0.51 8.47
CA ASP A 431 0.00 -1.74 8.85
C ASP A 431 -0.93 -2.96 8.73
N SER A 432 -0.40 -4.16 8.97
CA SER A 432 -1.18 -5.41 8.94
C SER A 432 -2.26 -5.49 10.02
N ALA A 433 -2.15 -4.71 11.10
CA ALA A 433 -3.11 -4.68 12.21
C ALA A 433 -4.22 -3.64 12.01
N GLY A 434 -4.23 -2.92 10.88
CA GLY A 434 -5.20 -1.89 10.54
C GLY A 434 -4.95 -0.54 11.24
N ASN A 435 -3.78 -0.35 11.86
CA ASN A 435 -3.35 0.98 12.26
C ASN A 435 -2.82 1.71 11.02
N VAL A 436 -2.87 3.03 11.04
CA VAL A 436 -2.49 3.85 9.89
C VAL A 436 -1.61 5.01 10.35
N CYS A 437 -0.57 5.30 9.60
CA CYS A 437 0.20 6.54 9.73
C CYS A 437 0.02 7.42 8.50
N LEU A 438 0.10 8.73 8.71
CA LEU A 438 0.10 9.73 7.65
C LEU A 438 1.21 10.74 7.95
N VAL A 439 2.08 10.99 6.99
CA VAL A 439 3.16 12.01 7.06
C VAL A 439 2.87 13.11 6.04
N MET A 440 3.22 14.36 6.35
CA MET A 440 2.92 15.52 5.50
C MET A 440 3.87 16.69 5.79
N SER A 441 3.97 17.63 4.83
CA SER A 441 4.57 18.94 5.11
C SER A 441 3.61 19.82 5.89
N GLY A 442 4.15 20.79 6.64
CA GLY A 442 3.35 21.83 7.25
C GLY A 442 4.06 23.17 7.40
N VAL A 443 3.30 24.24 7.21
CA VAL A 443 3.80 25.63 7.29
C VAL A 443 2.70 26.60 7.72
N ASP A 444 3.09 27.64 8.46
CA ASP A 444 2.27 28.80 8.79
C ASP A 444 3.15 30.03 9.04
N ALA A 445 2.54 31.20 9.24
CA ALA A 445 3.27 32.46 9.43
C ALA A 445 4.20 32.48 10.66
N THR A 446 4.12 31.50 11.55
CA THR A 446 4.88 31.39 12.81
C THR A 446 5.94 30.30 12.78
N ILE A 447 5.94 29.40 11.79
CA ILE A 447 6.96 28.35 11.62
C ILE A 447 7.59 28.36 10.23
N TYR A 448 8.79 27.78 10.11
CA TYR A 448 9.36 27.46 8.80
C TYR A 448 8.73 26.17 8.25
N PRO A 449 8.81 25.91 6.94
CA PRO A 449 8.37 24.64 6.36
C PRO A 449 8.98 23.45 7.10
N SER A 450 8.12 22.60 7.66
CA SER A 450 8.45 21.53 8.61
C SER A 450 7.77 20.22 8.20
N ALA A 451 8.23 19.11 8.76
CA ALA A 451 7.61 17.80 8.57
C ALA A 451 6.72 17.45 9.78
N PHE A 452 5.51 16.96 9.51
CA PHE A 452 4.53 16.54 10.50
C PHE A 452 4.03 15.13 10.22
N TYR A 453 3.47 14.49 11.24
CA TYR A 453 2.83 13.19 11.11
C TYR A 453 1.61 13.06 12.01
N THR A 454 0.74 12.12 11.69
CA THR A 454 -0.31 11.64 12.57
C THR A 454 -0.53 10.15 12.31
N GLY A 455 -1.49 9.56 13.00
CA GLY A 455 -1.95 8.22 12.72
C GLY A 455 -3.24 7.91 13.45
N ARG A 456 -3.73 6.70 13.25
CA ARG A 456 -4.88 6.15 13.96
C ARG A 456 -4.62 4.69 14.26
N ALA A 457 -4.98 4.26 15.46
CA ALA A 457 -5.09 2.83 15.77
C ALA A 457 -6.34 2.25 15.11
N SER A 458 -6.36 0.94 14.86
CA SER A 458 -7.52 0.28 14.24
C SER A 458 -8.82 0.51 15.03
N GLY A 459 -8.73 0.55 16.37
CA GLY A 459 -9.85 0.82 17.28
C GLY A 459 -10.22 2.30 17.48
N ASP A 460 -9.51 3.25 16.85
CA ASP A 460 -9.85 4.67 16.94
C ASP A 460 -11.18 4.95 16.23
N THR A 461 -11.92 5.96 16.71
CA THR A 461 -13.22 6.34 16.14
C THR A 461 -13.11 6.59 14.64
N ALA A 462 -14.01 5.98 13.87
CA ALA A 462 -14.02 6.11 12.42
C ALA A 462 -14.09 7.59 11.97
N GLY A 463 -13.36 7.94 10.92
CA GLY A 463 -13.25 9.29 10.39
C GLY A 463 -12.33 10.22 11.19
N THR A 464 -11.57 9.70 12.15
CA THR A 464 -10.63 10.50 12.96
C THR A 464 -9.19 9.99 12.87
N MET A 465 -8.27 10.93 13.04
CA MET A 465 -6.84 10.69 13.29
C MET A 465 -6.52 11.20 14.69
N GLN A 466 -5.45 10.68 15.29
CA GLN A 466 -4.87 11.21 16.52
C GLN A 466 -4.34 12.64 16.28
N ALA A 467 -3.94 13.34 17.35
CA ALA A 467 -3.38 14.67 17.20
C ALA A 467 -2.12 14.67 16.31
N VAL A 468 -1.91 15.77 15.60
CA VAL A 468 -0.73 15.94 14.74
C VAL A 468 0.52 16.08 15.61
N GLY A 469 1.52 15.26 15.33
CA GLY A 469 2.86 15.33 15.89
C GLY A 469 3.83 16.01 14.93
N LEU A 470 4.87 16.62 15.50
CA LEU A 470 5.98 17.16 14.74
C LEU A 470 6.99 16.04 14.45
N LEU A 471 7.27 15.78 13.17
CA LEU A 471 8.36 14.89 12.77
C LEU A 471 9.70 15.64 12.86
N LYS A 472 9.75 16.84 12.25
CA LYS A 472 10.95 17.69 12.29
C LYS A 472 10.64 19.17 12.01
N ASP A 473 11.08 20.04 12.91
CA ASP A 473 11.02 21.50 12.69
C ASP A 473 11.91 21.94 11.52
N GLY A 474 11.34 22.83 10.71
CA GLY A 474 12.06 23.72 9.81
C GLY A 474 12.92 24.71 10.61
N LEU A 475 14.12 24.98 10.12
CA LEU A 475 15.15 25.71 10.86
C LEU A 475 15.52 27.05 10.24
N ALA A 476 15.11 27.30 8.99
CA ALA A 476 15.36 28.57 8.32
C ALA A 476 14.29 28.88 7.26
N HIS A 477 14.31 30.14 6.83
CA HIS A 477 13.52 30.64 5.72
C HIS A 477 13.85 29.91 4.41
N TYR A 478 12.82 29.60 3.61
CA TYR A 478 12.96 28.86 2.35
C TYR A 478 12.21 29.51 1.20
N VAL A 479 12.96 30.06 0.24
CA VAL A 479 12.43 30.55 -1.04
C VAL A 479 13.32 30.06 -2.18
N ARG A 480 12.75 29.20 -3.03
CA ARG A 480 13.33 28.60 -4.24
C ARG A 480 12.34 28.71 -5.38
N LEU A 481 12.33 29.90 -5.98
CA LEU A 481 11.41 30.19 -7.08
C LEU A 481 11.85 29.47 -8.35
N ASP A 482 10.93 28.73 -8.96
CA ASP A 482 11.09 28.23 -10.31
C ASP A 482 11.16 29.42 -11.30
N PRO A 483 12.17 29.52 -12.17
CA PRO A 483 12.30 30.65 -13.08
C PRO A 483 11.19 30.74 -14.14
N SER A 484 10.50 29.64 -14.43
CA SER A 484 9.47 29.55 -15.47
C SER A 484 8.06 29.82 -14.92
N SER A 485 7.70 29.22 -13.77
CA SER A 485 6.38 29.41 -13.16
C SER A 485 6.36 30.52 -12.11
N GLY A 486 7.49 30.81 -11.47
CA GLY A 486 7.58 31.73 -10.33
C GLY A 486 7.12 31.12 -9.01
N GLU A 487 6.75 29.84 -9.00
CA GLU A 487 6.32 29.09 -7.81
C GLU A 487 7.51 28.77 -6.91
N ASN A 488 7.29 28.77 -5.59
CA ASN A 488 8.32 28.41 -4.63
C ASN A 488 8.36 26.89 -4.42
N ARG A 489 9.11 26.19 -5.28
CA ARG A 489 9.13 24.72 -5.33
C ARG A 489 9.63 24.10 -4.02
N TRP A 490 8.79 23.28 -3.42
CA TRP A 490 9.06 22.54 -2.20
C TRP A 490 9.52 21.13 -2.53
N GLY A 491 8.55 20.25 -2.77
CA GLY A 491 8.67 18.90 -3.30
C GLY A 491 7.33 18.20 -3.17
N ASP A 492 6.99 17.40 -4.17
CA ASP A 492 5.62 16.97 -4.41
C ASP A 492 5.28 15.62 -3.77
N PHE A 493 6.29 14.93 -3.20
CA PHE A 493 6.16 13.58 -2.65
C PHE A 493 6.42 13.50 -1.14
N GLY A 494 5.89 12.44 -0.53
CA GLY A 494 6.21 12.00 0.82
C GLY A 494 6.52 10.50 0.87
N GLY A 495 7.56 10.12 1.62
CA GLY A 495 7.93 8.72 1.82
C GLY A 495 7.24 8.13 3.05
N ILE A 496 6.57 7.00 2.86
CA ILE A 496 6.02 6.21 3.97
C ILE A 496 5.98 4.72 3.58
N ALA A 497 6.39 3.84 4.49
CA ALA A 497 6.44 2.40 4.23
C ALA A 497 6.27 1.59 5.53
N ASP A 498 5.54 0.48 5.47
CA ASP A 498 5.55 -0.50 6.55
C ASP A 498 6.80 -1.38 6.50
N ASP A 499 7.24 -1.81 7.67
CA ASP A 499 8.33 -2.76 7.83
C ASP A 499 7.78 -4.19 7.80
N PRO A 500 8.18 -5.01 6.81
CA PRO A 500 7.67 -6.38 6.69
C PRO A 500 8.11 -7.30 7.85
N ALA A 501 9.10 -6.89 8.66
CA ALA A 501 9.62 -7.70 9.76
C ALA A 501 9.07 -7.32 11.15
N THR A 502 8.67 -6.07 11.37
CA THR A 502 8.38 -5.56 12.73
C THR A 502 7.03 -4.85 12.88
N SER A 503 6.27 -4.68 11.79
CA SER A 503 5.06 -3.84 11.76
C SER A 503 5.31 -2.37 12.13
N ASP A 504 6.56 -1.91 12.09
CA ASP A 504 6.89 -0.49 12.18
C ASP A 504 6.40 0.23 10.92
N ILE A 505 5.81 1.42 11.05
CA ILE A 505 5.60 2.31 9.91
C ILE A 505 6.69 3.39 9.92
N TRP A 506 7.51 3.39 8.88
CA TRP A 506 8.56 4.37 8.64
C TRP A 506 8.02 5.54 7.82
N MET A 507 8.41 6.75 8.20
CA MET A 507 8.00 8.02 7.61
C MET A 507 9.24 8.80 7.19
N PHE A 508 9.18 9.47 6.05
CA PHE A 508 10.26 10.23 5.45
C PHE A 508 9.73 11.46 4.73
N HIS A 509 10.08 12.64 5.23
CA HIS A 509 9.64 13.90 4.63
C HIS A 509 10.70 14.99 4.74
N GLU A 510 10.60 15.99 3.88
CA GLU A 510 11.46 17.16 3.88
C GLU A 510 11.06 18.26 4.89
N PHE A 511 12.04 19.08 5.26
CA PHE A 511 11.94 20.26 6.11
C PHE A 511 12.96 21.32 5.68
N ALA A 512 12.75 22.57 6.08
CA ALA A 512 13.67 23.65 5.73
C ALA A 512 14.93 23.53 6.59
N SER A 513 16.10 23.32 5.97
CA SER A 513 17.35 23.12 6.71
C SER A 513 17.80 24.41 7.41
N ALA A 514 18.80 24.31 8.29
CA ALA A 514 19.38 25.48 8.95
C ALA A 514 20.10 26.44 7.97
N THR A 515 20.45 25.96 6.78
CA THR A 515 20.96 26.81 5.70
C THR A 515 19.78 27.34 4.90
N LYS A 516 19.65 28.67 4.82
CA LYS A 516 18.57 29.34 4.09
C LYS A 516 18.41 28.79 2.67
N ASN A 517 17.16 28.66 2.22
CA ASN A 517 16.78 28.20 0.88
C ASN A 517 17.32 26.82 0.51
N LYS A 518 17.58 25.96 1.51
CA LYS A 518 17.94 24.56 1.32
C LYS A 518 17.00 23.69 2.13
N TRP A 519 16.52 22.63 1.51
CA TRP A 519 15.79 21.56 2.16
C TRP A 519 16.75 20.56 2.82
N SER A 520 16.22 19.75 3.71
CA SER A 520 16.82 18.51 4.21
C SER A 520 15.68 17.56 4.54
N THR A 521 15.94 16.28 4.78
CA THR A 521 14.88 15.31 5.07
C THR A 521 15.05 14.66 6.44
N TRP A 522 13.97 14.14 7.01
CA TRP A 522 13.98 13.47 8.31
C TRP A 522 13.24 12.15 8.23
N VAL A 523 13.80 11.12 8.83
CA VAL A 523 13.18 9.80 8.97
C VAL A 523 12.64 9.67 10.38
N GLY A 524 11.42 9.17 10.52
CA GLY A 524 10.84 8.77 11.80
C GLY A 524 10.15 7.42 11.69
N MET A 525 9.98 6.75 12.82
CA MET A 525 9.26 5.49 12.92
C MET A 525 8.12 5.62 13.91
N LYS A 526 6.99 5.00 13.59
CA LYS A 526 5.89 4.75 14.51
C LYS A 526 5.60 3.26 14.58
N ASN A 527 5.55 2.73 15.80
CA ASN A 527 5.00 1.42 16.13
C ASN A 527 3.80 1.62 17.07
N PHE A 528 2.65 1.00 16.77
CA PHE A 528 1.45 1.07 17.61
C PHE A 528 1.45 0.07 18.77
N GLY A 529 2.48 -0.77 18.86
CA GLY A 529 2.59 -1.90 19.77
C GLY A 529 1.76 -3.10 19.28
N PRO A 530 1.92 -4.29 19.90
CA PRO A 530 0.88 -5.31 19.79
C PRO A 530 -0.44 -4.71 20.25
N THR A 531 -1.52 -4.96 19.50
CA THR A 531 -2.86 -4.43 19.77
C THR A 531 -3.21 -4.70 21.23
N THR A 532 -2.98 -3.70 22.09
CA THR A 532 -3.38 -3.79 23.47
C THR A 532 -4.83 -3.42 23.44
N THR A 533 -5.71 -4.42 23.27
CA THR A 533 -7.14 -4.26 23.50
C THR A 533 -7.28 -3.83 24.95
N THR A 534 -7.18 -2.53 25.18
CA THR A 534 -7.35 -1.94 26.49
C THR A 534 -8.84 -1.97 26.71
N THR A 535 -9.33 -3.09 27.24
CA THR A 535 -10.72 -3.24 27.67
C THR A 535 -10.94 -2.26 28.81
N THR A 536 -11.22 -1.00 28.48
CA THR A 536 -11.78 -0.05 29.43
C THR A 536 -13.11 -0.65 29.84
N THR A 537 -13.16 -1.19 31.06
CA THR A 537 -14.32 -1.84 31.64
C THR A 537 -15.41 -0.80 31.88
N THR A 538 -16.07 -0.35 30.83
CA THR A 538 -17.34 0.36 30.96
C THR A 538 -18.41 -0.71 31.03
N THR A 539 -18.84 -0.98 32.25
CA THR A 539 -19.91 -1.93 32.54
C THR A 539 -21.20 -1.41 31.90
N THR A 540 -21.47 -1.80 30.67
CA THR A 540 -22.80 -1.66 30.07
C THR A 540 -23.23 -3.00 29.55
N THR A 541 -24.05 -3.63 30.37
CA THR A 541 -24.73 -4.90 30.16
C THR A 541 -25.59 -4.85 28.90
N THR A 542 -25.19 -5.55 27.83
CA THR A 542 -26.15 -6.28 27.00
C THR A 542 -25.47 -7.42 26.25
N THR A 543 -25.85 -8.62 26.69
CA THR A 543 -25.54 -9.97 26.22
C THR A 543 -25.88 -10.25 24.76
N THR A 544 -24.89 -10.76 24.02
CA THR A 544 -24.99 -11.97 23.16
C THR A 544 -23.64 -12.66 23.16
N THR A 545 -23.50 -13.71 23.98
CA THR A 545 -22.29 -14.54 24.10
C THR A 545 -22.22 -15.50 22.92
N LEU A 546 -21.24 -15.34 22.03
CA LEU A 546 -20.78 -16.44 21.18
C LEU A 546 -20.02 -17.45 22.08
N PRO A 547 -20.17 -18.76 21.83
CA PRO A 547 -19.59 -19.82 22.66
C PRO A 547 -18.13 -20.19 22.34
N PHE A 548 -17.57 -19.63 21.26
CA PHE A 548 -16.13 -19.49 21.01
C PHE A 548 -15.80 -18.01 21.31
N GLY A 549 -14.61 -17.71 21.78
CA GLY A 549 -14.13 -16.40 22.23
C GLY A 549 -14.41 -15.27 21.25
N GLY A 550 -14.22 -14.02 21.71
CA GLY A 550 -14.53 -12.82 20.92
C GLY A 550 -13.62 -12.62 19.69
N ASP A 551 -12.64 -13.49 19.50
CA ASP A 551 -11.59 -13.54 18.49
C ASP A 551 -11.78 -14.66 17.46
N ASP A 552 -12.67 -15.62 17.70
CA ASP A 552 -12.89 -16.77 16.83
C ASP A 552 -14.08 -16.57 15.86
N PRO A 553 -13.90 -16.76 14.53
CA PRO A 553 -14.97 -16.58 13.55
C PRO A 553 -15.94 -17.79 13.45
N GLY A 554 -15.83 -18.79 14.32
CA GLY A 554 -16.63 -20.03 14.31
C GLY A 554 -17.83 -20.04 15.26
N CYS A 555 -18.84 -20.88 14.99
CA CYS A 555 -20.06 -20.98 15.80
C CYS A 555 -20.43 -22.43 16.15
N VAL A 556 -21.07 -22.65 17.32
CA VAL A 556 -21.47 -24.01 17.75
C VAL A 556 -22.59 -24.53 16.85
N PRO A 557 -22.44 -25.70 16.19
CA PRO A 557 -23.44 -26.21 15.26
C PRO A 557 -24.82 -26.43 15.91
N ALA A 558 -25.87 -25.84 15.34
CA ALA A 558 -27.24 -25.90 15.85
C ALA A 558 -27.91 -27.30 15.84
N ALA A 559 -27.25 -28.35 15.31
CA ALA A 559 -27.79 -29.72 15.28
C ALA A 559 -26.73 -30.83 15.33
N GLN A 560 -27.06 -31.98 15.94
CA GLN A 560 -26.13 -33.10 16.15
C GLN A 560 -25.56 -33.69 14.86
N ASN A 561 -26.33 -33.72 13.76
CA ASN A 561 -25.82 -34.19 12.47
C ASN A 561 -24.81 -33.21 11.86
N ARG A 562 -24.95 -31.90 12.14
CA ARG A 562 -24.00 -30.87 11.68
C ARG A 562 -22.69 -30.91 12.46
N LEU A 563 -22.77 -31.12 13.78
CA LEU A 563 -21.59 -31.38 14.60
C LEU A 563 -20.85 -32.65 14.12
N LYS A 564 -21.58 -33.73 13.81
CA LYS A 564 -20.99 -34.94 13.22
C LYS A 564 -20.34 -34.69 11.85
N CYS A 565 -20.93 -33.83 11.03
CA CYS A 565 -20.37 -33.42 9.74
C CYS A 565 -19.04 -32.67 9.93
N GLY A 566 -19.04 -31.58 10.70
CA GLY A 566 -17.85 -30.76 11.01
C GLY A 566 -16.73 -31.59 11.65
N ASP A 567 -17.04 -32.37 12.70
CA ASP A 567 -16.07 -33.25 13.36
C ASP A 567 -15.43 -34.26 12.42
N THR A 568 -16.20 -34.81 11.47
CA THR A 568 -15.70 -35.83 10.55
C THR A 568 -14.83 -35.19 9.46
N ILE A 569 -15.17 -33.97 9.02
CA ILE A 569 -14.38 -33.19 8.06
C ILE A 569 -13.05 -32.75 8.67
N VAL A 570 -13.05 -32.20 9.89
CA VAL A 570 -11.81 -31.81 10.61
C VAL A 570 -10.91 -33.04 10.82
N LYS A 571 -11.48 -34.18 11.22
CA LYS A 571 -10.71 -35.44 11.33
C LYS A 571 -10.21 -35.97 9.99
N ALA A 572 -10.89 -35.68 8.88
CA ALA A 572 -10.45 -36.05 7.54
C ALA A 572 -9.32 -35.12 7.06
N ALA A 573 -9.41 -33.83 7.33
CA ALA A 573 -8.36 -32.85 7.05
C ALA A 573 -7.09 -33.14 7.85
N ALA A 574 -7.19 -33.43 9.15
CA ALA A 574 -6.04 -33.83 9.97
C ALA A 574 -5.36 -35.11 9.45
N LYS A 575 -6.13 -36.04 8.85
CA LYS A 575 -5.57 -37.24 8.20
C LYS A 575 -4.95 -36.93 6.85
N LEU A 576 -5.47 -35.94 6.12
CA LEU A 576 -4.90 -35.43 4.88
C LEU A 576 -3.51 -34.84 5.15
N PHE A 577 -3.40 -33.88 6.07
CA PHE A 577 -2.11 -33.28 6.48
C PHE A 577 -1.10 -34.34 6.91
N LYS A 578 -1.49 -35.25 7.81
CA LYS A 578 -0.62 -36.35 8.25
C LYS A 578 -0.19 -37.30 7.13
N ALA A 579 -1.01 -37.46 6.09
CA ALA A 579 -0.67 -38.31 4.95
C ALA A 579 0.34 -37.61 4.03
N VAL A 580 0.19 -36.30 3.81
CA VAL A 580 1.14 -35.43 3.09
C VAL A 580 2.50 -35.43 3.81
N ASP A 581 2.54 -35.20 5.12
CA ASP A 581 3.79 -35.28 5.91
C ASP A 581 4.49 -36.64 5.77
N LYS A 582 3.69 -37.72 5.69
CA LYS A 582 4.21 -39.07 5.53
C LYS A 582 4.76 -39.29 4.11
N CYS A 583 4.20 -38.66 3.08
CA CYS A 583 4.73 -38.65 1.72
C CYS A 583 6.13 -38.01 1.74
N HIS A 584 6.27 -36.80 2.30
CA HIS A 584 7.55 -36.11 2.45
C HIS A 584 8.57 -36.87 3.31
N CYS A 585 8.14 -37.47 4.44
CA CYS A 585 9.02 -38.30 5.26
C CYS A 585 9.52 -39.56 4.53
N THR A 586 8.69 -40.16 3.69
CA THR A 586 9.04 -41.34 2.91
C THR A 586 10.03 -40.97 1.81
N GLN A 587 9.82 -39.81 1.18
CA GLN A 587 10.72 -39.21 0.23
C GLN A 587 12.10 -38.90 0.83
N ALA A 588 12.13 -38.24 1.99
CA ALA A 588 13.37 -37.94 2.71
C ALA A 588 14.17 -39.22 3.05
N LYS A 589 13.46 -40.29 3.45
CA LYS A 589 14.07 -41.61 3.68
C LYS A 589 14.62 -42.26 2.41
N ALA A 590 13.90 -42.17 1.28
CA ALA A 590 14.36 -42.68 0.00
C ALA A 590 15.59 -41.92 -0.53
N ARG A 591 15.64 -40.61 -0.28
CA ARG A 591 16.81 -39.76 -0.58
C ARG A 591 18.02 -40.13 0.26
N LEU A 592 17.84 -40.31 1.57
CA LEU A 592 18.91 -40.78 2.46
C LEU A 592 19.40 -42.20 2.12
N ALA A 593 18.55 -43.03 1.50
CA ALA A 593 18.91 -44.34 0.98
C ALA A 593 19.59 -44.31 -0.42
N GLY A 594 19.84 -43.12 -0.99
CA GLY A 594 20.59 -42.95 -2.24
C GLY A 594 19.77 -43.16 -3.52
N VAL A 595 18.43 -43.14 -3.47
CA VAL A 595 17.57 -43.29 -4.64
C VAL A 595 17.55 -41.99 -5.46
N ALA A 596 18.04 -42.04 -6.70
CA ALA A 596 18.24 -40.86 -7.54
C ALA A 596 16.92 -40.19 -7.99
N THR A 597 15.85 -40.95 -8.14
CA THR A 597 14.54 -40.51 -8.68
C THR A 597 13.52 -40.13 -7.60
N ALA A 598 13.92 -39.91 -6.36
CA ALA A 598 12.98 -39.67 -5.27
C ALA A 598 12.21 -38.32 -5.34
N ASN A 599 12.37 -37.46 -6.36
CA ASN A 599 11.62 -36.18 -6.52
C ASN A 599 10.63 -36.20 -7.69
N THR A 600 10.07 -37.35 -8.06
CA THR A 600 9.21 -37.43 -9.25
C THR A 600 7.83 -38.05 -8.97
N ASP A 601 7.46 -38.25 -7.71
CA ASP A 601 6.24 -38.98 -7.33
C ASP A 601 5.54 -38.44 -6.06
N GLU A 602 5.95 -37.27 -5.53
CA GLU A 602 5.27 -36.63 -4.38
C GLU A 602 3.82 -36.25 -4.72
N GLU A 603 3.61 -35.63 -5.88
CA GLU A 603 2.29 -35.23 -6.41
C GLU A 603 1.33 -36.42 -6.59
N ALA A 604 1.85 -37.62 -6.89
CA ALA A 604 1.00 -38.82 -6.96
C ALA A 604 0.63 -39.34 -5.56
N CYS A 605 1.49 -39.18 -4.57
CA CYS A 605 1.20 -39.51 -3.17
C CYS A 605 0.16 -38.55 -2.57
N GLU A 606 0.17 -37.29 -3.03
CA GLU A 606 -0.59 -36.18 -2.48
C GLU A 606 -1.92 -35.96 -3.21
N GLU A 607 -1.95 -35.85 -4.55
CA GLU A 607 -3.19 -35.56 -5.28
C GLU A 607 -3.82 -36.68 -6.07
N SER A 608 -3.06 -37.59 -6.70
CA SER A 608 -3.70 -38.62 -7.55
C SER A 608 -2.92 -39.93 -7.69
N ASN A 609 -3.47 -41.03 -7.17
CA ASN A 609 -2.91 -42.38 -7.32
C ASN A 609 -3.97 -43.46 -7.06
N ALA A 610 -4.92 -43.62 -8.00
CA ALA A 610 -5.87 -44.73 -8.03
C ALA A 610 -6.62 -44.95 -6.69
N GLY A 611 -7.03 -43.86 -6.03
CA GLY A 611 -7.73 -43.88 -4.74
C GLY A 611 -6.81 -44.03 -3.52
N LYS A 612 -5.49 -43.97 -3.72
CA LYS A 612 -4.49 -44.08 -2.65
C LYS A 612 -3.87 -42.75 -2.27
N ALA A 613 -4.01 -41.69 -3.08
CA ALA A 613 -3.49 -40.37 -2.77
C ALA A 613 -4.20 -39.74 -1.57
N ALA A 614 -3.53 -38.80 -0.91
CA ALA A 614 -4.03 -38.15 0.29
C ALA A 614 -5.32 -37.37 0.00
N LYS A 615 -5.34 -36.59 -1.07
CA LYS A 615 -6.50 -35.82 -1.55
C LYS A 615 -7.67 -36.70 -1.99
N GLU A 616 -7.42 -37.76 -2.77
CA GLU A 616 -8.47 -38.70 -3.21
C GLU A 616 -9.21 -39.34 -2.01
N LYS A 617 -8.49 -39.64 -0.93
CA LYS A 617 -9.09 -40.19 0.30
C LYS A 617 -9.92 -39.15 1.07
N TYR A 618 -9.48 -37.89 1.07
CA TYR A 618 -10.22 -36.79 1.64
C TYR A 618 -11.51 -36.53 0.86
N ASP A 619 -11.42 -36.45 -0.47
CA ASP A 619 -12.55 -36.22 -1.37
C ASP A 619 -13.54 -37.40 -1.36
N ALA A 620 -13.06 -38.64 -1.26
CA ALA A 620 -13.91 -39.82 -1.07
C ALA A 620 -14.66 -39.80 0.28
N THR A 621 -14.05 -39.22 1.33
CA THR A 621 -14.71 -39.04 2.63
C THR A 621 -15.81 -37.98 2.54
N LYS A 622 -15.55 -36.85 1.87
CA LYS A 622 -16.59 -35.83 1.58
C LYS A 622 -17.75 -36.44 0.80
N ALA A 623 -17.48 -37.17 -0.29
CA ALA A 623 -18.51 -37.81 -1.11
C ALA A 623 -19.36 -38.81 -0.32
N LYS A 624 -18.73 -39.61 0.55
CA LYS A 624 -19.43 -40.57 1.42
C LYS A 624 -20.34 -39.88 2.44
N LEU A 625 -19.93 -38.74 3.00
CA LEU A 625 -20.74 -37.98 3.95
C LEU A 625 -22.01 -37.40 3.30
N VAL A 626 -21.92 -36.99 2.03
CA VAL A 626 -23.08 -36.56 1.22
C VAL A 626 -24.01 -37.74 0.93
N THR A 627 -23.46 -38.88 0.51
CA THR A 627 -24.28 -40.08 0.20
C THR A 627 -25.01 -40.63 1.42
N LEU A 628 -24.43 -40.50 2.62
CA LEU A 628 -25.05 -40.93 3.88
C LEU A 628 -26.06 -39.91 4.45
N GLY A 629 -26.25 -38.76 3.81
CA GLY A 629 -27.14 -37.69 4.30
C GLY A 629 -26.67 -37.06 5.62
N ILE A 630 -25.37 -37.19 5.95
CA ILE A 630 -24.77 -36.61 7.17
C ILE A 630 -24.38 -35.16 6.93
N CYS A 631 -23.90 -34.83 5.72
CA CYS A 631 -23.63 -33.48 5.25
C CYS A 631 -24.53 -33.17 4.04
N THR A 632 -25.03 -31.93 3.93
CA THR A 632 -25.67 -31.45 2.69
C THR A 632 -24.62 -30.95 1.69
N PRO A 633 -24.91 -30.94 0.38
CA PRO A 633 -24.03 -30.30 -0.60
C PRO A 633 -23.74 -28.82 -0.28
N THR A 634 -24.73 -28.10 0.27
CA THR A 634 -24.63 -26.70 0.71
C THR A 634 -23.82 -26.52 2.02
N GLN A 635 -23.64 -27.57 2.82
CA GLN A 635 -22.68 -27.54 3.94
C GLN A 635 -21.23 -27.73 3.46
N LEU A 636 -21.05 -28.04 2.17
CA LEU A 636 -19.75 -28.20 1.51
C LEU A 636 -19.50 -27.08 0.48
N ASP A 637 -20.46 -26.15 0.29
CA ASP A 637 -20.43 -24.99 -0.62
C ASP A 637 -21.26 -23.81 -0.04
N PHE A 638 -20.62 -22.67 0.22
CA PHE A 638 -21.08 -21.62 1.15
C PHE A 638 -22.28 -20.75 0.70
N LYS A 639 -23.35 -20.65 1.54
CA LYS A 639 -24.11 -19.44 1.96
C LYS A 639 -25.39 -19.77 2.80
N ASN A 640 -25.58 -19.06 3.92
CA ASN A 640 -26.80 -18.74 4.73
C ASN A 640 -27.51 -19.89 5.51
N ALA A 641 -28.22 -19.75 6.65
CA ALA A 641 -28.57 -18.68 7.62
C ALA A 641 -29.24 -19.25 8.91
N ASP A 642 -29.47 -18.37 9.90
CA ASP A 642 -29.81 -18.43 11.36
C ASP A 642 -31.01 -19.25 11.93
N SER A 643 -30.89 -19.43 13.26
CA SER A 643 -31.87 -19.54 14.34
C SER A 643 -32.22 -20.94 14.86
N LEU A 644 -31.61 -21.31 16.00
CA LEU A 644 -32.19 -22.04 17.15
C LEU A 644 -31.05 -22.62 18.02
N PHE A 645 -30.76 -22.02 19.18
CA PHE A 645 -30.75 -22.69 20.50
C PHE A 645 -30.25 -21.73 21.58
N LYS A 646 -31.11 -21.47 22.57
CA LYS A 646 -30.74 -20.79 23.82
C LYS A 646 -29.78 -21.66 24.62
N GLN A 647 -28.64 -21.07 24.98
CA GLN A 647 -27.70 -21.38 26.06
C GLN A 647 -28.04 -22.58 26.96
N LYS A 648 -27.08 -23.52 27.11
CA LYS A 648 -26.85 -24.24 28.38
C LYS A 648 -25.54 -25.06 28.43
N VAL A 649 -24.35 -24.45 28.42
CA VAL A 649 -23.08 -25.04 28.92
C VAL A 649 -22.15 -23.86 29.33
N PRO A 650 -21.28 -23.97 30.36
CA PRO A 650 -20.24 -22.95 30.62
C PRO A 650 -19.39 -22.70 29.37
N PRO A 651 -18.81 -21.49 29.19
CA PRO A 651 -17.94 -21.21 28.06
C PRO A 651 -16.77 -22.20 28.05
N PHE A 652 -16.50 -22.78 26.89
CA PHE A 652 -15.28 -23.55 26.63
C PHE A 652 -14.13 -22.55 26.56
N ASP A 653 -13.04 -22.84 27.24
CA ASP A 653 -11.83 -22.01 27.25
C ASP A 653 -10.91 -22.60 26.17
N GLU A 654 -11.12 -22.20 24.90
CA GLU A 654 -10.33 -22.73 23.79
C GLU A 654 -8.89 -22.24 23.82
N GLU A 655 -8.65 -20.99 24.22
CA GLU A 655 -7.32 -20.41 24.41
C GLU A 655 -6.46 -21.27 25.35
N ALA A 656 -7.03 -21.73 26.46
CA ALA A 656 -6.33 -22.71 27.30
C ALA A 656 -6.08 -24.03 26.56
N CYS A 657 -7.02 -24.53 25.77
CA CYS A 657 -6.86 -25.78 25.01
C CYS A 657 -5.76 -25.69 23.93
N GLU A 658 -5.51 -24.51 23.40
CA GLU A 658 -4.55 -24.25 22.33
C GLU A 658 -3.16 -23.93 22.89
N GLU A 659 -3.11 -22.99 23.84
CA GLU A 659 -1.85 -22.47 24.39
C GLU A 659 -1.41 -23.20 25.65
N THR A 660 -2.21 -23.16 26.74
CA THR A 660 -1.71 -23.50 28.09
C THR A 660 -2.71 -24.23 29.01
N ALA A 661 -3.24 -25.38 28.59
CA ALA A 661 -4.10 -26.24 29.41
C ALA A 661 -3.31 -27.13 30.39
N GLY A 662 -2.44 -26.52 31.21
CA GLY A 662 -1.62 -27.24 32.21
C GLY A 662 -0.73 -28.33 31.59
N GLY A 663 -0.04 -28.02 30.49
CA GLY A 663 0.79 -28.98 29.74
C GLY A 663 -0.01 -29.90 28.81
N LYS A 664 -1.31 -29.65 28.66
CA LYS A 664 -2.19 -30.38 27.72
C LYS A 664 -2.62 -29.53 26.53
N GLY A 665 -2.20 -28.26 26.44
CA GLY A 665 -2.40 -27.41 25.27
C GLY A 665 -1.80 -28.04 24.01
N ALA A 666 -2.35 -27.72 22.84
CA ALA A 666 -1.80 -28.20 21.57
C ALA A 666 -0.35 -27.74 21.39
N HIS A 667 -0.10 -26.46 21.65
CA HIS A 667 1.21 -25.84 21.63
C HIS A 667 2.16 -26.47 22.66
N ASP A 668 1.75 -26.53 23.93
CA ASP A 668 2.48 -27.20 25.02
C ASP A 668 2.94 -28.64 24.66
N LYS A 669 2.07 -29.43 24.04
CA LYS A 669 2.37 -30.81 23.63
C LYS A 669 3.38 -30.86 22.49
N TYR A 670 3.29 -29.94 21.53
CA TYR A 670 4.24 -29.80 20.45
C TYR A 670 5.63 -29.46 21.02
N THR A 671 5.70 -28.42 21.85
CA THR A 671 6.95 -27.95 22.48
C THR A 671 7.57 -29.03 23.37
N ALA A 672 6.76 -29.77 24.13
CA ALA A 672 7.24 -30.90 24.94
C ALA A 672 7.74 -32.09 24.10
N ALA A 673 7.13 -32.36 22.94
CA ALA A 673 7.59 -33.40 22.02
C ALA A 673 8.89 -33.00 21.33
N ALA A 674 9.00 -31.76 20.87
CA ALA A 674 10.22 -31.17 20.32
C ALA A 674 11.36 -31.23 21.35
N GLY A 675 11.12 -30.81 22.59
CA GLY A 675 12.09 -30.86 23.70
C GLY A 675 12.64 -32.27 23.97
N LYS A 676 11.81 -33.31 23.87
CA LYS A 676 12.24 -34.72 24.02
C LYS A 676 13.16 -35.19 22.88
N LEU A 677 12.95 -34.70 21.67
CA LEU A 677 13.79 -35.01 20.51
C LEU A 677 15.14 -34.27 20.59
N ILE A 678 15.11 -33.01 21.05
CA ILE A 678 16.29 -32.18 21.35
C ILE A 678 17.19 -32.90 22.39
N THR A 679 16.60 -33.37 23.49
CA THR A 679 17.33 -34.05 24.57
C THR A 679 18.02 -35.35 24.11
N LYS A 680 17.55 -35.96 23.01
CA LYS A 680 18.12 -37.20 22.46
C LYS A 680 19.19 -36.98 21.40
N GLY A 681 19.47 -35.73 20.99
CA GLY A 681 20.51 -35.40 20.02
C GLY A 681 20.26 -35.92 18.59
N ILE A 682 18.99 -36.12 18.20
CA ILE A 682 18.62 -36.82 16.95
C ILE A 682 18.60 -35.92 15.70
N CYS A 683 18.67 -34.59 15.81
CA CYS A 683 18.85 -33.69 14.65
C CYS A 683 19.61 -32.40 15.00
N PRO A 684 20.96 -32.38 14.99
CA PRO A 684 21.75 -31.20 15.33
C PRO A 684 21.52 -29.94 14.48
N PRO A 685 21.28 -30.01 13.15
CA PRO A 685 20.95 -28.82 12.34
C PRO A 685 19.54 -28.27 12.56
N CYS A 686 18.60 -29.08 13.06
CA CYS A 686 17.28 -28.63 13.49
C CYS A 686 17.32 -27.91 14.87
N LEU A 687 18.51 -27.81 15.52
CA LEU A 687 18.65 -27.26 16.87
C LEU A 687 18.94 -25.76 16.90
N ASP A 688 19.29 -25.14 15.77
CA ASP A 688 19.62 -23.71 15.73
C ASP A 688 18.36 -22.82 15.71
N SER A 689 17.16 -23.40 15.71
CA SER A 689 15.93 -22.67 15.48
C SER A 689 14.73 -23.09 16.33
N ALA A 690 14.93 -23.14 17.65
CA ALA A 690 13.81 -23.20 18.59
C ALA A 690 12.76 -22.10 18.29
N ALA A 691 13.20 -20.93 17.81
CA ALA A 691 12.35 -19.85 17.35
C ALA A 691 11.60 -20.13 16.02
N GLU A 692 12.18 -20.89 15.08
CA GLU A 692 11.47 -21.27 13.84
C GLU A 692 10.45 -22.38 14.10
N HIS A 693 10.73 -23.30 15.04
CA HIS A 693 9.76 -24.30 15.46
C HIS A 693 8.58 -23.69 16.22
N GLU A 694 8.85 -22.68 17.07
CA GLU A 694 7.83 -21.88 17.73
C GLU A 694 7.02 -21.10 16.68
N ALA A 695 7.69 -20.40 15.75
CA ALA A 695 7.04 -19.65 14.68
C ALA A 695 6.21 -20.55 13.75
N LEU A 696 6.66 -21.78 13.49
CA LEU A 696 5.90 -22.77 12.73
C LEU A 696 4.65 -23.23 13.50
N ALA A 697 4.78 -23.49 14.80
CA ALA A 697 3.65 -23.86 15.64
C ALA A 697 2.62 -22.73 15.73
N THR A 698 3.07 -21.48 15.90
CA THR A 698 2.22 -20.27 15.88
C THR A 698 1.57 -20.05 14.53
N ALA A 699 2.30 -20.23 13.42
CA ALA A 699 1.76 -20.08 12.08
C ALA A 699 0.70 -21.15 11.76
N ASP A 700 0.94 -22.41 12.16
CA ASP A 700 -0.02 -23.49 11.99
C ASP A 700 -1.29 -23.29 12.84
N LEU A 701 -1.16 -22.73 14.05
CA LEU A 701 -2.29 -22.32 14.90
C LEU A 701 -3.10 -21.19 14.23
N GLY A 702 -2.45 -20.12 13.78
CA GLY A 702 -3.13 -19.03 13.05
C GLY A 702 -3.81 -19.48 11.75
N VAL A 703 -3.26 -20.48 11.06
CA VAL A 703 -3.92 -21.10 9.88
C VAL A 703 -5.14 -21.93 10.28
N ALA A 704 -5.14 -22.55 11.46
CA ALA A 704 -6.29 -23.28 11.99
C ALA A 704 -7.41 -22.32 12.45
N GLU A 705 -7.05 -21.25 13.17
CA GLU A 705 -7.93 -20.18 13.63
C GLU A 705 -8.63 -19.48 12.45
N SER A 706 -7.86 -19.02 11.45
CA SER A 706 -8.37 -18.37 10.23
C SER A 706 -9.25 -19.26 9.33
N LYS A 707 -9.36 -20.56 9.65
CA LYS A 707 -10.19 -21.52 8.92
C LYS A 707 -11.26 -22.16 9.81
N ASN A 708 -11.42 -21.73 11.05
CA ASN A 708 -12.35 -22.30 12.03
C ASN A 708 -13.83 -22.11 11.59
N ASP A 709 -14.11 -21.02 10.88
CA ASP A 709 -15.39 -20.72 10.22
C ASP A 709 -15.76 -21.71 9.10
N LYS A 710 -14.80 -22.43 8.51
CA LYS A 710 -15.07 -23.36 7.39
C LYS A 710 -15.76 -24.65 7.83
N PRO A 711 -15.28 -25.38 8.86
CA PRO A 711 -15.99 -26.56 9.39
C PRO A 711 -17.13 -26.20 10.34
N TYR A 712 -17.11 -25.00 10.94
CA TYR A 712 -18.10 -24.53 11.92
C TYR A 712 -18.62 -23.12 11.57
N PRO A 713 -19.24 -22.93 10.39
CA PRO A 713 -19.67 -21.62 9.94
C PRO A 713 -20.72 -21.01 10.87
N CYS A 714 -20.53 -19.72 11.16
CA CYS A 714 -21.56 -18.89 11.75
C CYS A 714 -22.70 -18.68 10.76
N GLU A 715 -23.93 -18.82 11.26
CA GLU A 715 -25.16 -18.66 10.48
C GLU A 715 -25.65 -17.22 10.44
#